data_AF-A0A257YLF6-F1
#
_entry.id   AF-A0A257YLF6-F1
#
_cell.length_a   1.000
_cell.length_b   1.000
_cell.length_c   1.000
_cell.angle_alpha   90.00
_cell.angle_beta   90.00
_cell.angle_gamma   90.00
#
_symmetry.space_group_name_H-M   'P 1'
#
loop_
_entity.id
_entity.type
_entity.pdbx_description
1 polymer ?
#
loop_
_entity_poly.entity_id
_entity_poly.type
_entity_poly.pdbx_seq_one_letter_code
_entity_poly.pdbx_strand_id
1 'polypeptide(L)'
;MRTTLRLLAATALCAAVPAIARDQAVTAVQTAPALSLERVFASPALTGPAPRGVKLSPDGRWLTLLRNRADDRERYDLWGFDRTSHKWRMLVDSLKLSSGRDLSEAEKMQRERQRIGDLKGIVSYEWAADGKSVLVPVEGDLFLAGLDGTVRKIAGASGDVLNPALGPKGKNLAFLRDRRVWVGPVAGEGTPVAVTPEEASPTVHWGEAEFVAQEEMSRFKGLWWAPDESRIAVERFDEAGVGVVTRAAIGAEGTKTFDQRYPVAGSPNAEVSLWVMSPDGGARVQVDLGPDKDIYLARVDWAPDGKTLYVQRENRAQTVLDMLAVDPATGKGRVLFSEQAPAGGWINLSDDYRFLADGSLIWWSERDGFGHLYHFKDGQWRQLTQGPWVVTGLVGVDQKAGRITFTGTKDDVLAQQVYALDIAKPEKIERLTDLAFVNDATMDAKGQTQVVSRSGDAQPSQSYLADAHGKRLAWIEENKVAGDHPYAPFMASHRPAQFGTVAAADGTLLHWMMIAPVMEPGKTYPVFTYHYGGPHAQVVTKGWQGALAQAIVDKGYIYFAIDNRGSANRGVAFELPIAKAMGSVEVEDQLAGVNYLKTLPFVDPKRISTFGWSYGGYMTIKMLEAHPGTWAAGIAVAPVTRWQLYDTHYTERYLGDPQRDMGVYEKSNALADTAKIADPLLIVHGMADDNVVFENSSAIIAKLQGEAVPFEMMLYPGFTHRISGPTVSRHLYETMFRFLDRNGGYRIVVVGATGNVGREMLNILAEREFPCDEIAAVASPRSHGTEIDFGESGKKLKVQNIENFDFTGWDMALFAAGSGPTAIHAPRAAAAGCVVIDNSSLYRMDPDVPLVVPEVNPDAIDGYTKKNIIANPNCSTAQMVVALKPLHDAAKIKRVVVATYQSVSGAGKDGMDELFEQTRAIYMPTGEMSPPQKFTKQIAFNVIPHIDVFLDDGSTKEEWKMVAETKKILDPKIKITATCVRVPVFVGHSEAINIEFENEISAKEAQDILREAPGVMLIDKREDGGYVTPIECVGEYATFVSRVREDPTVDSGLSLWCVSDNLRKGAALNAVQIAELLGRRHLKKG
;
A
#
# COMPACT_ATOMS: atom_id res chain seq x y z
N MET A 1 -76.75 -25.17 -6.37
CA MET A 1 -77.35 -25.79 -7.56
C MET A 1 -76.21 -26.41 -8.37
N ARG A 2 -75.97 -27.73 -8.30
CA ARG A 2 -76.46 -28.76 -9.25
C ARG A 2 -76.46 -28.21 -10.70
N THR A 3 -75.73 -28.73 -11.68
CA THR A 3 -75.51 -30.15 -11.99
C THR A 3 -74.40 -30.31 -13.04
N THR A 4 -73.66 -31.40 -12.91
CA THR A 4 -72.79 -32.06 -13.90
C THR A 4 -73.53 -32.44 -15.18
N LEU A 5 -72.89 -32.34 -16.35
CA LEU A 5 -72.74 -33.48 -17.28
C LEU A 5 -71.69 -33.19 -18.38
N ARG A 6 -70.97 -34.26 -18.74
CA ARG A 6 -69.82 -34.33 -19.63
C ARG A 6 -70.22 -34.81 -21.05
N LEU A 7 -69.25 -34.60 -21.96
CA LEU A 7 -68.93 -35.32 -23.20
C LEU A 7 -69.73 -34.95 -24.47
N LEU A 8 -69.03 -34.47 -25.50
CA LEU A 8 -68.58 -35.34 -26.60
C LEU A 8 -67.49 -34.65 -27.46
N ALA A 9 -66.70 -35.50 -28.09
CA ALA A 9 -65.42 -35.23 -28.73
C ALA A 9 -65.51 -34.57 -30.11
N ALA A 10 -64.43 -33.87 -30.51
CA ALA A 10 -64.07 -33.68 -31.91
C ALA A 10 -62.56 -33.45 -32.04
N THR A 11 -61.92 -34.31 -32.84
CA THR A 11 -60.57 -34.23 -33.37
C THR A 11 -60.52 -33.28 -34.56
N ALA A 12 -59.50 -32.43 -34.64
CA ALA A 12 -59.00 -31.85 -35.90
C ALA A 12 -57.51 -31.48 -35.76
N LEU A 13 -56.74 -31.87 -36.77
CA LEU A 13 -55.27 -31.87 -36.82
C LEU A 13 -54.74 -30.69 -37.63
N CYS A 14 -53.61 -30.15 -37.16
CA CYS A 14 -52.50 -29.50 -37.88
C CYS A 14 -52.70 -28.20 -38.68
N ALA A 15 -52.16 -27.11 -38.12
CA ALA A 15 -51.25 -26.19 -38.82
C ALA A 15 -50.23 -25.65 -37.80
N ALA A 16 -48.93 -25.79 -38.11
CA ALA A 16 -47.83 -25.43 -37.23
C ALA A 16 -47.69 -23.91 -37.06
N VAL A 17 -47.68 -23.47 -35.81
CA VAL A 17 -47.30 -22.12 -35.35
C VAL A 17 -46.09 -22.31 -34.43
N PRO A 18 -45.00 -21.54 -34.58
CA PRO A 18 -43.82 -21.71 -33.74
C PRO A 18 -44.19 -21.43 -32.28
N ALA A 19 -43.89 -22.39 -31.42
CA ALA A 19 -44.09 -22.26 -29.99
C ALA A 19 -43.24 -21.09 -29.48
N ILE A 20 -43.92 -20.05 -28.98
CA ILE A 20 -43.30 -19.06 -28.11
C ILE A 20 -42.93 -19.82 -26.83
N ALA A 21 -41.68 -20.29 -26.77
CA ALA A 21 -41.06 -20.69 -25.53
C ALA A 21 -41.12 -19.47 -24.61
N ARG A 22 -41.76 -19.62 -23.46
CA ARG A 22 -41.56 -18.69 -22.35
C ARG A 22 -40.11 -18.86 -21.92
N ASP A 23 -39.24 -18.00 -22.44
CA ASP A 23 -37.93 -17.76 -21.84
C ASP A 23 -38.18 -17.28 -20.41
N GLN A 24 -38.11 -18.22 -19.47
CA GLN A 24 -37.63 -17.88 -18.15
C GLN A 24 -36.18 -17.44 -18.36
N ALA A 25 -36.00 -16.14 -18.55
CA ALA A 25 -34.69 -15.52 -18.41
C ALA A 25 -34.22 -15.86 -16.98
N VAL A 26 -33.40 -16.90 -16.88
CA VAL A 26 -32.49 -17.07 -15.76
C VAL A 26 -31.59 -15.86 -15.84
N THR A 27 -31.96 -14.79 -15.14
CA THR A 27 -31.04 -13.70 -14.83
C THR A 27 -29.92 -14.35 -14.03
N ALA A 28 -28.83 -14.68 -14.72
CA ALA A 28 -27.57 -14.96 -14.07
C ALA A 28 -27.33 -13.80 -13.11
N VAL A 29 -27.32 -14.10 -11.80
CA VAL A 29 -26.83 -13.17 -10.80
C VAL A 29 -25.37 -12.95 -11.17
N GLN A 30 -25.10 -11.85 -11.87
CA GLN A 30 -23.76 -11.46 -12.26
C GLN A 30 -23.04 -11.14 -10.96
N THR A 31 -22.27 -12.10 -10.45
CA THR A 31 -21.39 -11.89 -9.30
C THR A 31 -20.42 -10.77 -9.68
N ALA A 32 -20.49 -9.65 -8.96
CA ALA A 32 -19.62 -8.51 -9.20
C ALA A 32 -18.15 -8.98 -9.13
N PRO A 33 -17.29 -8.59 -10.09
CA PRO A 33 -15.89 -8.98 -10.05
C PRO A 33 -15.20 -8.34 -8.84
N ALA A 34 -14.34 -9.10 -8.16
CA ALA A 34 -13.47 -8.57 -7.12
C ALA A 34 -12.47 -7.56 -7.72
N LEU A 35 -12.14 -6.53 -6.96
CA LEU A 35 -11.25 -5.46 -7.37
C LEU A 35 -9.80 -5.82 -7.07
N SER A 36 -9.02 -6.15 -8.12
CA SER A 36 -7.59 -6.47 -7.97
C SER A 36 -6.70 -5.22 -7.88
N LEU A 37 -5.55 -5.35 -7.22
CA LEU A 37 -4.51 -4.29 -7.20
C LEU A 37 -4.05 -3.90 -8.61
N GLU A 38 -3.96 -4.88 -9.53
CA GLU A 38 -3.67 -4.61 -10.94
C GLU A 38 -4.70 -3.66 -11.55
N ARG A 39 -6.00 -3.90 -11.32
CA ARG A 39 -7.03 -3.02 -11.85
C ARG A 39 -7.03 -1.64 -11.20
N VAL A 40 -6.74 -1.54 -9.90
CA VAL A 40 -6.66 -0.25 -9.18
C VAL A 40 -5.67 0.71 -9.82
N PHE A 41 -4.50 0.21 -10.25
CA PHE A 41 -3.44 1.03 -10.83
C PHE A 41 -3.44 1.05 -12.38
N ALA A 42 -4.30 0.25 -13.03
CA ALA A 42 -4.46 0.24 -14.47
C ALA A 42 -5.25 1.46 -15.01
N SER A 43 -5.10 1.71 -16.32
CA SER A 43 -5.86 2.72 -17.05
C SER A 43 -7.10 2.10 -17.75
N PRO A 44 -8.22 2.83 -17.87
CA PRO A 44 -8.49 4.16 -17.30
C PRO A 44 -8.62 4.10 -15.78
N ALA A 45 -8.32 5.22 -15.11
CA ALA A 45 -8.41 5.32 -13.66
C ALA A 45 -9.84 5.06 -13.16
N LEU A 46 -9.97 4.34 -12.05
CA LEU A 46 -11.28 3.99 -11.48
C LEU A 46 -12.03 5.19 -10.91
N THR A 47 -11.32 6.26 -10.53
CA THR A 47 -11.93 7.51 -10.08
C THR A 47 -12.68 8.26 -11.20
N GLY A 48 -12.51 7.85 -12.46
CA GLY A 48 -13.12 8.52 -13.61
C GLY A 48 -12.35 9.78 -14.06
N PRO A 49 -12.91 10.56 -15.00
CA PRO A 49 -12.31 11.79 -15.50
C PRO A 49 -12.15 12.85 -14.39
N ALA A 50 -11.03 13.57 -14.41
CA ALA A 50 -10.74 14.64 -13.46
C ALA A 50 -10.39 15.94 -14.22
N PRO A 51 -11.28 16.96 -14.22
CA PRO A 51 -10.97 18.24 -14.85
C PRO A 51 -9.85 18.96 -14.09
N ARG A 52 -8.85 19.49 -14.82
CA ARG A 52 -7.71 20.23 -14.21
C ARG A 52 -7.80 21.72 -14.49
N GLY A 53 -7.27 22.53 -13.58
CA GLY A 53 -7.16 23.98 -13.76
C GLY A 53 -8.49 24.64 -14.09
N VAL A 54 -9.58 24.26 -13.43
CA VAL A 54 -10.90 24.83 -13.69
C VAL A 54 -10.91 26.30 -13.25
N LYS A 55 -11.28 27.22 -14.15
CA LYS A 55 -11.39 28.66 -13.85
C LYS A 55 -12.62 29.28 -14.51
N LEU A 56 -13.27 30.21 -13.83
CA LEU A 56 -14.29 31.08 -14.42
C LEU A 56 -13.63 32.31 -15.07
N SER A 57 -14.21 32.79 -16.17
CA SER A 57 -13.84 34.09 -16.72
C SER A 57 -14.22 35.21 -15.73
N PRO A 58 -13.56 36.39 -15.79
CA PRO A 58 -13.87 37.52 -14.90
C PRO A 58 -15.34 38.01 -14.95
N ASP A 59 -16.02 37.82 -16.08
CA ASP A 59 -17.45 38.13 -16.26
C ASP A 59 -18.37 36.94 -15.89
N GLY A 60 -17.79 35.79 -15.57
CA GLY A 60 -18.47 34.55 -15.23
C GLY A 60 -19.06 33.80 -16.43
N ARG A 61 -19.01 34.33 -17.67
CA ARG A 61 -19.65 33.70 -18.84
C ARG A 61 -19.02 32.36 -19.22
N TRP A 62 -17.70 32.27 -19.17
CA TRP A 62 -16.94 31.10 -19.58
C TRP A 62 -16.44 30.33 -18.38
N LEU A 63 -16.48 29.01 -18.49
CA LEU A 63 -15.72 28.11 -17.65
C LEU A 63 -14.62 27.49 -18.50
N THR A 64 -13.37 27.63 -18.11
CA THR A 64 -12.24 27.00 -18.77
C THR A 64 -11.63 25.92 -17.90
N LEU A 65 -10.99 24.95 -18.54
CA LEU A 65 -10.24 23.90 -17.87
C LEU A 65 -9.26 23.25 -18.85
N LEU A 66 -8.35 22.47 -18.29
CA LEU A 66 -7.40 21.65 -19.02
C LEU A 66 -7.95 20.24 -19.13
N ARG A 67 -8.00 19.71 -20.36
CA ARG A 67 -8.33 18.30 -20.63
C ARG A 67 -7.17 17.62 -21.30
N ASN A 68 -6.86 16.41 -20.83
CA ASN A 68 -5.94 15.54 -21.52
C ASN A 68 -6.55 15.07 -22.85
N ARG A 69 -5.68 14.69 -23.78
CA ARG A 69 -6.13 14.12 -25.05
C ARG A 69 -6.43 12.64 -24.90
N ALA A 70 -7.24 12.10 -25.83
CA ALA A 70 -7.56 10.68 -25.86
C ALA A 70 -6.35 9.83 -26.28
N ASP A 71 -5.46 10.40 -27.10
CA ASP A 71 -4.26 9.79 -27.65
C ASP A 71 -2.98 10.09 -26.85
N ASP A 72 -3.00 11.12 -26.00
CA ASP A 72 -1.89 11.49 -25.11
C ASP A 72 -2.44 11.97 -23.75
N ARG A 73 -2.37 11.09 -22.74
CA ARG A 73 -2.86 11.32 -21.37
C ARG A 73 -2.09 12.43 -20.65
N GLU A 74 -0.84 12.65 -21.02
CA GLU A 74 0.06 13.58 -20.34
C GLU A 74 -0.03 14.97 -20.95
N ARG A 75 -0.50 15.10 -22.19
CA ARG A 75 -0.68 16.37 -22.88
C ARG A 75 -2.05 16.98 -22.63
N TYR A 76 -2.05 18.22 -22.18
CA TYR A 76 -3.27 18.98 -21.88
C TYR A 76 -3.52 20.11 -22.88
N ASP A 77 -4.78 20.24 -23.29
CA ASP A 77 -5.32 21.31 -24.12
C ASP A 77 -6.27 22.19 -23.31
N LEU A 78 -6.44 23.46 -23.71
CA LEU A 78 -7.36 24.38 -23.06
C LEU A 78 -8.75 24.26 -23.68
N TRP A 79 -9.73 23.95 -22.84
CA TRP A 79 -11.14 23.87 -23.21
C TRP A 79 -11.95 24.95 -22.51
N GLY A 80 -13.01 25.41 -23.18
CA GLY A 80 -13.95 26.38 -22.66
C GLY A 80 -15.39 25.91 -22.84
N PHE A 81 -16.21 26.13 -21.83
CA PHE A 81 -17.65 25.97 -21.84
C PHE A 81 -18.31 27.35 -21.82
N ASP A 82 -19.09 27.66 -22.85
CA ASP A 82 -19.91 28.88 -22.87
C ASP A 82 -21.20 28.63 -22.11
N ARG A 83 -21.44 29.34 -21.01
CA ARG A 83 -22.69 29.23 -20.26
C ARG A 83 -23.90 29.73 -21.05
N THR A 84 -23.70 30.51 -22.11
CA THR A 84 -24.79 31.05 -22.94
C THR A 84 -25.28 30.02 -23.96
N SER A 85 -24.34 29.34 -24.63
CA SER A 85 -24.68 28.33 -25.65
C SER A 85 -24.72 26.91 -25.09
N HIS A 86 -24.26 26.70 -23.86
CA HIS A 86 -24.14 25.41 -23.18
C HIS A 86 -23.29 24.39 -23.96
N LYS A 87 -22.24 24.86 -24.66
CA LYS A 87 -21.35 24.02 -25.47
C LYS A 87 -19.92 24.10 -25.01
N TRP A 88 -19.27 22.95 -24.96
CA TRP A 88 -17.81 22.82 -24.85
C TRP A 88 -17.16 23.06 -26.20
N ARG A 89 -16.01 23.73 -26.19
CA ARG A 89 -15.10 23.83 -27.33
C ARG A 89 -13.65 23.82 -26.86
N MET A 90 -12.77 23.29 -27.70
CA MET A 90 -11.33 23.49 -27.52
C MET A 90 -11.01 24.95 -27.89
N LEU A 91 -10.40 25.69 -26.96
CA LEU A 91 -9.94 27.06 -27.18
C LEU A 91 -8.50 27.07 -27.71
N VAL A 92 -7.66 26.17 -27.20
CA VAL A 92 -6.25 26.08 -27.59
C VAL A 92 -5.84 24.62 -27.74
N ASP A 93 -5.32 24.29 -28.91
CA ASP A 93 -4.69 23.01 -29.24
C ASP A 93 -3.18 23.12 -28.98
N SER A 94 -2.72 22.50 -27.90
CA SER A 94 -1.32 22.60 -27.44
C SER A 94 -0.33 22.03 -28.45
N LEU A 95 -0.72 21.06 -29.29
CA LEU A 95 0.15 20.51 -30.34
C LEU A 95 0.46 21.54 -31.43
N LYS A 96 -0.49 22.42 -31.74
CA LYS A 96 -0.28 23.48 -32.74
C LYS A 96 0.64 24.60 -32.24
N LEU A 97 0.80 24.72 -30.92
CA LEU A 97 1.67 25.71 -30.28
C LEU A 97 3.04 25.14 -29.90
N SER A 98 3.13 23.83 -29.71
CA SER A 98 4.36 23.11 -29.37
C SER A 98 5.44 23.36 -30.42
N SER A 99 6.58 23.84 -29.97
CA SER A 99 7.79 24.01 -30.78
C SER A 99 8.64 22.73 -30.82
N GLY A 100 8.35 21.77 -29.93
CA GLY A 100 9.15 20.56 -29.73
C GLY A 100 10.44 20.80 -28.96
N ARG A 101 10.55 21.95 -28.26
CA ARG A 101 11.74 22.32 -27.49
C ARG A 101 11.75 21.63 -26.12
N ASP A 102 12.94 21.24 -25.67
CA ASP A 102 13.15 20.79 -24.29
C ASP A 102 12.91 21.92 -23.29
N LEU A 103 12.28 21.59 -22.16
CA LEU A 103 12.09 22.54 -21.06
C LEU A 103 13.45 22.98 -20.49
N SER A 104 13.56 24.26 -20.12
CA SER A 104 14.71 24.76 -19.38
C SER A 104 14.82 24.07 -18.02
N GLU A 105 16.03 23.99 -17.45
CA GLU A 105 16.23 23.36 -16.13
C GLU A 105 15.42 24.06 -15.03
N ALA A 106 15.29 25.39 -15.10
CA ALA A 106 14.48 26.14 -14.16
C ALA A 106 12.97 25.81 -14.28
N GLU A 107 12.45 25.64 -15.50
CA GLU A 107 11.06 25.21 -15.70
C GLU A 107 10.84 23.76 -15.23
N LYS A 108 11.79 22.85 -15.49
CA LYS A 108 11.74 21.46 -15.01
C LYS A 108 11.67 21.41 -13.49
N MET A 109 12.58 22.11 -12.80
CA MET A 109 12.59 22.15 -11.34
C MET A 109 11.33 22.77 -10.76
N GLN A 110 10.79 23.82 -11.38
CA GLN A 110 9.52 24.41 -10.94
C GLN A 110 8.34 23.44 -11.11
N ARG A 111 8.26 22.76 -12.26
CA ARG A 111 7.21 21.76 -12.50
C ARG A 111 7.30 20.58 -11.55
N GLU A 112 8.51 20.18 -11.16
CA GLU A 112 8.71 19.14 -10.15
C GLU A 112 8.12 19.55 -8.80
N ARG A 113 8.46 20.75 -8.30
CA ARG A 113 7.88 21.31 -7.06
C ARG A 113 6.37 21.46 -7.12
N GLN A 114 5.83 21.83 -8.29
CA GLN A 114 4.39 21.89 -8.53
C GLN A 114 3.73 20.52 -8.76
N ARG A 115 4.50 19.41 -8.74
CA ARG A 115 4.05 18.03 -8.95
C ARG A 115 3.37 17.82 -10.30
N ILE A 116 3.89 18.48 -11.33
CA ILE A 116 3.41 18.46 -12.72
C ILE A 116 4.52 18.19 -13.74
N GLY A 117 5.68 17.67 -13.31
CA GLY A 117 6.85 17.40 -14.15
C GLY A 117 6.55 16.56 -15.40
N ASP A 118 5.73 15.51 -15.26
CA ASP A 118 5.39 14.61 -16.36
C ASP A 118 4.36 15.18 -17.37
N LEU A 119 3.77 16.35 -17.08
CA LEU A 119 2.70 16.90 -17.91
C LEU A 119 3.25 17.69 -19.11
N LYS A 120 2.61 17.52 -20.26
CA LYS A 120 2.95 18.14 -21.54
C LYS A 120 1.86 19.12 -21.98
N GLY A 121 2.18 19.98 -22.95
CA GLY A 121 1.24 20.98 -23.46
C GLY A 121 0.99 22.09 -22.44
N ILE A 122 -0.28 22.42 -22.22
CA ILE A 122 -0.69 23.53 -21.35
C ILE A 122 -0.87 23.01 -19.93
N VAL A 123 0.01 23.43 -19.02
CA VAL A 123 -0.05 23.00 -17.61
C VAL A 123 -0.67 24.05 -16.68
N SER A 124 -0.71 25.31 -17.13
CA SER A 124 -1.33 26.44 -16.44
C SER A 124 -1.83 27.47 -17.47
N TYR A 125 -2.72 28.37 -17.06
CA TYR A 125 -3.20 29.48 -17.89
C TYR A 125 -3.81 30.59 -17.03
N GLU A 126 -3.92 31.81 -17.57
CA GLU A 126 -4.46 32.98 -16.87
C GLU A 126 -5.46 33.75 -17.73
N TRP A 127 -6.58 34.18 -17.15
CA TRP A 127 -7.55 35.02 -17.85
C TRP A 127 -7.06 36.47 -17.92
N ALA A 128 -7.19 37.10 -19.10
CA ALA A 128 -7.12 38.54 -19.17
C ALA A 128 -8.29 39.17 -18.41
N ALA A 129 -8.04 40.30 -17.75
CA ALA A 129 -9.02 40.95 -16.89
C ALA A 129 -10.31 41.39 -17.61
N ASP A 130 -10.23 41.63 -18.92
CA ASP A 130 -11.39 41.96 -19.76
C ASP A 130 -12.27 40.75 -20.11
N GLY A 131 -11.81 39.53 -19.78
CA GLY A 131 -12.48 38.27 -20.06
C GLY A 131 -12.53 37.87 -21.53
N LYS A 132 -11.74 38.51 -22.41
CA LYS A 132 -11.78 38.26 -23.87
C LYS A 132 -10.69 37.34 -24.38
N SER A 133 -9.65 37.11 -23.58
CA SER A 133 -8.51 36.26 -23.95
C SER A 133 -7.90 35.56 -22.74
N VAL A 134 -7.12 34.53 -23.02
CA VAL A 134 -6.40 33.71 -22.04
C VAL A 134 -4.92 33.68 -22.39
N LEU A 135 -4.06 33.95 -21.42
CA LEU A 135 -2.62 33.76 -21.52
C LEU A 135 -2.28 32.29 -21.26
N VAL A 136 -1.52 31.71 -22.18
CA VAL A 136 -1.19 30.28 -22.21
C VAL A 136 0.32 30.11 -22.41
N PRO A 137 1.04 29.64 -21.40
CA PRO A 137 2.45 29.24 -21.52
C PRO A 137 2.57 27.84 -22.14
N VAL A 138 3.45 27.68 -23.12
CA VAL A 138 3.81 26.37 -23.71
C VAL A 138 5.31 26.38 -24.04
N GLU A 139 6.09 25.45 -23.46
CA GLU A 139 7.52 25.25 -23.75
C GLU A 139 8.37 26.54 -23.64
N GLY A 140 8.16 27.31 -22.56
CA GLY A 140 8.86 28.58 -22.33
C GLY A 140 8.45 29.74 -23.24
N ASP A 141 7.48 29.55 -24.15
CA ASP A 141 6.86 30.59 -24.97
C ASP A 141 5.50 31.03 -24.39
N LEU A 142 5.15 32.30 -24.58
CA LEU A 142 3.84 32.83 -24.18
C LEU A 142 2.93 33.13 -25.36
N PHE A 143 1.68 32.67 -25.24
CA PHE A 143 0.64 32.86 -26.23
C PHE A 143 -0.60 33.52 -25.61
N LEU A 144 -1.23 34.43 -26.35
CA LEU A 144 -2.54 34.98 -26.00
C LEU A 144 -3.60 34.36 -26.92
N ALA A 145 -4.51 33.60 -26.32
CA ALA A 145 -5.60 32.93 -27.01
C ALA A 145 -6.91 33.73 -26.89
N GLY A 146 -7.47 34.14 -28.02
CA GLY A 146 -8.81 34.70 -28.09
C GLY A 146 -9.88 33.62 -27.94
N LEU A 147 -11.06 34.02 -27.49
CA LEU A 147 -12.18 33.09 -27.35
C LEU A 147 -12.65 32.53 -28.70
N ASP A 148 -12.43 33.21 -29.82
CA ASP A 148 -12.77 32.69 -31.16
C ASP A 148 -11.83 31.58 -31.67
N GLY A 149 -10.83 31.18 -30.90
CA GLY A 149 -9.82 30.19 -31.28
C GLY A 149 -8.60 30.80 -31.97
N THR A 150 -8.53 32.13 -32.09
CA THR A 150 -7.31 32.81 -32.53
C THR A 150 -6.24 32.70 -31.46
N VAL A 151 -4.99 32.42 -31.85
CA VAL A 151 -3.85 32.36 -30.92
C VAL A 151 -2.71 33.19 -31.48
N ARG A 152 -2.16 34.07 -30.65
CA ARG A 152 -1.03 34.94 -30.99
C ARG A 152 0.14 34.71 -30.05
N LYS A 153 1.33 34.45 -30.59
CA LYS A 153 2.58 34.46 -29.81
C LYS A 153 2.93 35.88 -29.37
N ILE A 154 3.32 36.07 -28.12
CA ILE A 154 3.74 37.37 -27.58
C ILE A 154 5.20 37.62 -27.98
N ALA A 155 5.45 38.71 -28.71
CA ALA A 155 6.78 39.06 -29.19
C ALA A 155 7.76 39.33 -28.03
N GLY A 156 8.98 38.78 -28.11
CA GLY A 156 10.04 38.95 -27.09
C GLY A 156 9.88 38.08 -25.83
N ALA A 157 8.71 37.47 -25.63
CA ALA A 157 8.45 36.54 -24.53
C ALA A 157 8.58 35.07 -24.98
N SER A 158 9.77 34.72 -25.50
CA SER A 158 10.08 33.37 -25.98
C SER A 158 11.29 32.74 -25.29
N GLY A 159 11.22 31.42 -25.08
CA GLY A 159 12.37 30.57 -24.80
C GLY A 159 13.05 30.81 -23.46
N ASP A 160 12.34 30.52 -22.37
CA ASP A 160 12.77 30.56 -20.94
C ASP A 160 11.99 31.59 -20.11
N VAL A 161 10.70 31.75 -20.42
CA VAL A 161 9.78 32.55 -19.61
C VAL A 161 9.25 31.71 -18.45
N LEU A 162 9.40 32.22 -17.22
CA LEU A 162 8.79 31.66 -16.02
C LEU A 162 7.80 32.63 -15.38
N ASN A 163 6.84 32.10 -14.63
CA ASN A 163 5.86 32.86 -13.82
C ASN A 163 5.25 34.08 -14.53
N PRO A 164 4.65 33.91 -15.71
CA PRO A 164 4.00 35.02 -16.38
C PRO A 164 2.80 35.50 -15.56
N ALA A 165 2.62 36.82 -15.51
CA ALA A 165 1.54 37.46 -14.78
C ALA A 165 0.98 38.65 -15.57
N LEU A 166 -0.30 38.58 -15.92
CA LEU A 166 -1.00 39.70 -16.53
C LEU A 166 -1.27 40.82 -15.52
N GLY A 167 -1.09 42.06 -15.96
CA GLY A 167 -1.55 43.22 -15.21
C GLY A 167 -3.08 43.22 -15.07
N PRO A 168 -3.64 43.77 -13.98
CA PRO A 168 -5.09 43.78 -13.73
C PRO A 168 -5.95 44.52 -14.76
N LYS A 169 -5.37 45.34 -15.63
CA LYS A 169 -6.04 46.00 -16.77
C LYS A 169 -5.76 45.29 -18.09
N GLY A 170 -4.95 44.24 -18.09
CA GLY A 170 -4.57 43.46 -19.27
C GLY A 170 -3.69 44.21 -20.26
N LYS A 171 -3.08 45.35 -19.88
CA LYS A 171 -2.24 46.13 -20.80
C LYS A 171 -0.79 45.65 -20.77
N ASN A 172 -0.30 45.32 -19.59
CA ASN A 172 1.07 44.89 -19.37
C ASN A 172 1.15 43.43 -18.93
N LEU A 173 2.28 42.81 -19.22
CA LEU A 173 2.65 41.47 -18.81
C LEU A 173 4.00 41.57 -18.08
N ALA A 174 4.12 40.88 -16.95
CA ALA A 174 5.39 40.60 -16.31
C ALA A 174 5.73 39.12 -16.46
N PHE A 175 7.02 38.80 -16.54
CA PHE A 175 7.53 37.43 -16.47
C PHE A 175 8.98 37.41 -15.97
N LEU A 176 9.48 36.23 -15.67
CA LEU A 176 10.83 36.03 -15.18
C LEU A 176 11.71 35.41 -16.26
N ARG A 177 12.94 35.93 -16.38
CA ARG A 177 13.99 35.41 -17.25
C ARG A 177 15.34 35.89 -16.72
N ASP A 178 16.33 35.01 -16.71
CA ASP A 178 17.68 35.28 -16.19
C ASP A 178 17.68 35.82 -14.75
N ARG A 179 16.80 35.29 -13.88
CA ARG A 179 16.63 35.73 -12.47
C ARG A 179 16.21 37.21 -12.32
N ARG A 180 15.66 37.80 -13.39
CA ARG A 180 15.16 39.18 -13.46
C ARG A 180 13.70 39.21 -13.83
N VAL A 181 13.03 40.29 -13.42
CA VAL A 181 11.69 40.60 -13.88
C VAL A 181 11.76 41.36 -15.19
N TRP A 182 10.99 40.90 -16.17
CA TRP A 182 10.80 41.53 -17.47
C TRP A 182 9.37 42.00 -17.60
N VAL A 183 9.16 43.19 -18.14
CA VAL A 183 7.85 43.80 -18.33
C VAL A 183 7.70 44.30 -19.75
N GLY A 184 6.53 44.09 -20.34
CA GLY A 184 6.21 44.60 -21.67
C GLY A 184 4.71 44.67 -21.94
N PRO A 185 4.30 45.29 -23.05
CA PRO A 185 2.91 45.35 -23.44
C PRO A 185 2.39 43.95 -23.81
N VAL A 186 1.15 43.65 -23.42
CA VAL A 186 0.48 42.42 -23.86
C VAL A 186 0.33 42.47 -25.37
N ALA A 187 -0.18 43.57 -25.95
CA ALA A 187 -0.38 43.79 -27.38
C ALA A 187 0.08 45.19 -27.84
N GLY A 188 0.47 45.34 -29.12
CA GLY A 188 0.94 46.61 -29.70
C GLY A 188 2.43 46.58 -30.10
N GLU A 189 2.98 47.76 -30.43
CA GLU A 189 4.41 47.96 -30.69
C GLU A 189 5.17 48.13 -29.35
N GLY A 190 6.19 47.30 -29.12
CA GLY A 190 7.02 47.33 -27.91
C GLY A 190 7.45 45.91 -27.50
N THR A 191 8.73 45.75 -27.15
CA THR A 191 9.28 44.47 -26.66
C THR A 191 9.44 44.52 -25.14
N PRO A 192 9.24 43.40 -24.43
CA PRO A 192 9.55 43.32 -23.01
C PRO A 192 10.99 43.73 -22.69
N VAL A 193 11.18 44.44 -21.57
CA VAL A 193 12.49 44.90 -21.07
C VAL A 193 12.69 44.43 -19.62
N ALA A 194 13.93 44.18 -19.23
CA ALA A 194 14.27 43.89 -17.84
C ALA A 194 14.07 45.15 -16.98
N VAL A 195 13.30 45.04 -15.90
CA VAL A 195 12.98 46.17 -14.99
C VAL A 195 13.71 46.07 -13.65
N THR A 196 14.29 44.91 -13.35
CA THR A 196 15.16 44.71 -12.18
C THR A 196 16.63 44.68 -12.58
N PRO A 197 17.55 45.03 -11.66
CA PRO A 197 18.99 45.00 -11.94
C PRO A 197 19.48 43.62 -12.37
N GLU A 198 20.59 43.63 -13.10
CA GLU A 198 21.45 42.46 -13.18
C GLU A 198 22.28 42.34 -11.91
N GLU A 199 22.27 41.16 -11.31
CA GLU A 199 22.97 40.88 -10.06
C GLU A 199 24.24 40.08 -10.36
N ALA A 200 25.37 40.53 -9.80
CA ALA A 200 26.65 39.83 -9.97
C ALA A 200 26.68 38.48 -9.26
N SER A 201 25.95 38.36 -8.14
CA SER A 201 25.85 37.10 -7.41
C SER A 201 24.86 36.15 -8.11
N PRO A 202 25.22 34.87 -8.29
CA PRO A 202 24.29 33.86 -8.80
C PRO A 202 23.17 33.50 -7.81
N THR A 203 23.28 33.88 -6.54
CA THR A 203 22.33 33.55 -5.45
C THR A 203 21.22 34.58 -5.27
N VAL A 204 21.24 35.67 -6.04
CA VAL A 204 20.23 36.71 -5.93
C VAL A 204 19.21 36.55 -7.05
N HIS A 205 17.94 36.56 -6.66
CA HIS A 205 16.80 36.39 -7.56
C HIS A 205 15.80 37.52 -7.37
N TRP A 206 15.15 37.92 -8.45
CA TRP A 206 14.08 38.92 -8.45
C TRP A 206 12.77 38.35 -9.00
N GLY A 207 11.67 38.57 -8.30
CA GLY A 207 10.33 38.19 -8.73
C GLY A 207 9.96 36.71 -8.56
N GLU A 208 10.90 35.90 -8.06
CA GLU A 208 10.73 34.50 -7.70
C GLU A 208 10.41 34.38 -6.20
N ALA A 209 9.66 33.34 -5.82
CA ALA A 209 9.54 32.93 -4.42
C ALA A 209 10.69 31.96 -4.09
N GLU A 210 11.27 32.10 -2.91
CA GLU A 210 12.29 31.21 -2.36
C GLU A 210 11.77 29.81 -2.04
N PHE A 211 12.67 28.85 -1.81
CA PHE A 211 12.33 27.42 -1.62
C PHE A 211 11.25 27.20 -0.55
N VAL A 212 11.46 27.75 0.66
CA VAL A 212 10.52 27.61 1.80
C VAL A 212 9.15 28.20 1.51
N ALA A 213 9.10 29.31 0.76
CA ALA A 213 7.83 29.91 0.40
C ALA A 213 6.99 29.01 -0.50
N GLN A 214 7.64 28.32 -1.46
CA GLN A 214 6.98 27.40 -2.37
C GLN A 214 6.54 26.13 -1.64
N GLU A 215 7.41 25.56 -0.80
CA GLU A 215 7.16 24.26 -0.16
C GLU A 215 6.19 24.38 1.03
N GLU A 216 6.45 25.31 1.96
CA GLU A 216 5.78 25.33 3.27
C GLU A 216 4.73 26.44 3.44
N MET A 217 4.85 27.53 2.68
CA MET A 217 3.89 28.65 2.74
C MET A 217 2.85 28.63 1.63
N SER A 218 2.95 27.69 0.68
CA SER A 218 2.14 27.63 -0.55
C SER A 218 2.17 28.92 -1.39
N ARG A 219 3.25 29.69 -1.31
CA ARG A 219 3.46 30.94 -2.06
C ARG A 219 4.38 30.71 -3.24
N PHE A 220 3.79 30.64 -4.43
CA PHE A 220 4.52 30.51 -5.70
C PHE A 220 4.78 31.85 -6.41
N LYS A 221 4.27 32.97 -5.86
CA LYS A 221 4.41 34.31 -6.43
C LYS A 221 5.52 35.08 -5.70
N GLY A 222 6.37 35.75 -6.47
CA GLY A 222 7.32 36.77 -6.00
C GLY A 222 7.06 38.17 -6.61
N LEU A 223 5.93 38.37 -7.30
CA LEU A 223 5.58 39.66 -7.90
C LEU A 223 4.06 39.92 -7.85
N TRP A 224 3.68 41.19 -7.66
CA TRP A 224 2.29 41.64 -7.50
C TRP A 224 2.05 43.00 -8.15
N TRP A 225 1.19 43.01 -9.17
CA TRP A 225 0.76 44.24 -9.85
C TRP A 225 -0.17 45.09 -8.99
N ALA A 226 0.04 46.41 -8.98
CA ALA A 226 -0.95 47.34 -8.46
C ALA A 226 -2.24 47.26 -9.32
N PRO A 227 -3.45 47.46 -8.74
CA PRO A 227 -4.72 47.37 -9.47
C PRO A 227 -4.82 48.30 -10.68
N ASP A 228 -4.08 49.42 -10.64
CA ASP A 228 -4.05 50.39 -11.70
C ASP A 228 -2.91 50.18 -12.72
N GLU A 229 -2.09 49.16 -12.52
CA GLU A 229 -0.84 48.86 -13.24
C GLU A 229 0.24 49.96 -13.19
N SER A 230 0.14 50.93 -12.28
CA SER A 230 1.14 52.01 -12.16
C SER A 230 2.44 51.56 -11.48
N ARG A 231 2.39 50.46 -10.73
CA ARG A 231 3.48 49.93 -9.93
C ARG A 231 3.44 48.40 -9.87
N ILE A 232 4.59 47.81 -9.55
CA ILE A 232 4.75 46.38 -9.29
C ILE A 232 5.52 46.24 -7.97
N ALA A 233 5.00 45.42 -7.07
CA ALA A 233 5.76 44.93 -5.92
C ALA A 233 6.50 43.66 -6.35
N VAL A 234 7.80 43.59 -6.06
CA VAL A 234 8.70 42.53 -6.51
C VAL A 234 9.58 42.11 -5.33
N GLU A 235 9.55 40.83 -5.03
CA GLU A 235 10.46 40.22 -4.08
C GLU A 235 11.89 40.15 -4.66
N ARG A 236 12.87 40.37 -3.80
CA ARG A 236 14.27 40.02 -4.03
C ARG A 236 14.74 39.16 -2.87
N PHE A 237 15.24 37.97 -3.14
CA PHE A 237 15.89 37.14 -2.13
C PHE A 237 17.36 36.88 -2.48
N ASP A 238 18.18 36.67 -1.44
CA ASP A 238 19.56 36.19 -1.54
C ASP A 238 19.74 34.91 -0.73
N GLU A 239 20.05 33.81 -1.40
CA GLU A 239 20.26 32.50 -0.77
C GLU A 239 21.73 32.19 -0.45
N ALA A 240 22.64 33.17 -0.51
CA ALA A 240 24.06 32.95 -0.22
C ALA A 240 24.31 32.32 1.17
N GLY A 241 23.52 32.72 2.17
CA GLY A 241 23.58 32.20 3.54
C GLY A 241 22.92 30.83 3.75
N VAL A 242 22.12 30.36 2.80
CA VAL A 242 21.42 29.07 2.89
C VAL A 242 22.41 27.94 2.67
N GLY A 243 22.41 26.92 3.52
CA GLY A 243 23.28 25.75 3.37
C GLY A 243 23.06 25.04 2.03
N VAL A 244 24.13 24.48 1.45
CA VAL A 244 24.03 23.58 0.31
C VAL A 244 24.03 22.15 0.83
N VAL A 245 22.99 21.40 0.51
CA VAL A 245 22.92 19.95 0.73
C VAL A 245 23.16 19.24 -0.60
N THR A 246 23.93 18.16 -0.56
CA THR A 246 24.11 17.30 -1.73
C THR A 246 23.03 16.22 -1.71
N ARG A 247 22.09 16.30 -2.64
CA ARG A 247 21.02 15.31 -2.81
C ARG A 247 21.46 14.23 -3.79
N ALA A 248 21.47 12.97 -3.35
CA ALA A 248 21.70 11.84 -4.24
C ALA A 248 20.38 11.36 -4.86
N ALA A 249 20.31 11.33 -6.19
CA ALA A 249 19.27 10.66 -6.94
C ALA A 249 19.82 9.35 -7.51
N ILE A 250 19.56 8.25 -6.82
CA ILE A 250 20.08 6.94 -7.19
C ILE A 250 19.06 6.26 -8.12
N GLY A 251 19.41 6.13 -9.39
CA GLY A 251 18.60 5.48 -10.42
C GLY A 251 19.15 4.11 -10.83
N ALA A 252 18.43 3.41 -11.72
CA ALA A 252 18.82 2.09 -12.22
C ALA A 252 20.15 2.11 -13.02
N GLU A 253 20.45 3.21 -13.69
CA GLU A 253 21.63 3.37 -14.56
C GLU A 253 22.79 4.13 -13.89
N GLY A 254 22.60 4.59 -12.64
CA GLY A 254 23.63 5.30 -11.89
C GLY A 254 23.09 6.32 -10.89
N THR A 255 24.00 6.90 -10.11
CA THR A 255 23.70 7.95 -9.13
C THR A 255 24.04 9.32 -9.69
N LYS A 256 23.08 10.25 -9.64
CA LYS A 256 23.31 11.68 -9.90
C LYS A 256 23.28 12.43 -8.58
N THR A 257 24.21 13.36 -8.38
CA THR A 257 24.23 14.25 -7.22
C THR A 257 23.81 15.65 -7.64
N PHE A 258 22.94 16.28 -6.86
CA PHE A 258 22.47 17.64 -7.07
C PHE A 258 22.83 18.47 -5.85
N ASP A 259 23.54 19.57 -6.07
CA ASP A 259 23.75 20.57 -5.02
C ASP A 259 22.50 21.44 -4.95
N GLN A 260 21.84 21.43 -3.81
CA GLN A 260 20.59 22.17 -3.57
C GLN A 260 20.77 23.10 -2.37
N ARG A 261 20.39 24.37 -2.53
CA ARG A 261 20.21 25.29 -1.41
C ARG A 261 18.96 24.86 -0.65
N TYR A 262 19.15 24.39 0.58
CA TYR A 262 18.07 23.84 1.42
C TYR A 262 18.27 24.31 2.87
N PRO A 263 17.38 25.16 3.41
CA PRO A 263 17.51 25.65 4.77
C PRO A 263 17.01 24.59 5.74
N VAL A 264 17.89 23.71 6.21
CA VAL A 264 17.58 22.78 7.30
C VAL A 264 17.27 23.52 8.60
N ALA A 265 16.46 22.93 9.49
CA ALA A 265 16.13 23.51 10.78
C ALA A 265 17.36 24.00 11.56
N GLY A 266 17.28 25.22 12.10
CA GLY A 266 18.36 25.90 12.80
C GLY A 266 19.44 26.53 11.90
N SER A 267 19.38 26.36 10.57
CA SER A 267 20.27 27.05 9.63
C SER A 267 19.67 28.38 9.13
N PRO A 268 20.44 29.27 8.48
CA PRO A 268 19.91 30.51 7.93
C PRO A 268 18.90 30.28 6.79
N ASN A 269 17.81 31.06 6.78
CA ASN A 269 16.92 31.20 5.63
C ASN A 269 17.54 32.10 4.55
N ALA A 270 16.89 32.17 3.38
CA ALA A 270 17.22 33.19 2.38
C ALA A 270 16.92 34.60 2.94
N GLU A 271 17.78 35.57 2.66
CA GLU A 271 17.53 36.96 3.05
C GLU A 271 16.52 37.58 2.07
N VAL A 272 15.30 37.82 2.53
CA VAL A 272 14.21 38.34 1.71
C VAL A 272 14.05 39.86 1.87
N SER A 273 13.80 40.54 0.76
CA SER A 273 13.44 41.96 0.70
C SER A 273 12.32 42.17 -0.31
N LEU A 274 11.49 43.19 -0.10
CA LEU A 274 10.40 43.53 -1.01
C LEU A 274 10.63 44.94 -1.56
N TRP A 275 10.37 45.12 -2.85
CA TRP A 275 10.61 46.36 -3.57
C TRP A 275 9.37 46.77 -4.36
N VAL A 276 9.10 48.07 -4.42
CA VAL A 276 8.05 48.63 -5.29
C VAL A 276 8.71 49.46 -6.37
N MET A 277 8.31 49.27 -7.62
CA MET A 277 8.85 50.01 -8.76
C MET A 277 7.78 50.27 -9.83
N SER A 278 8.06 51.22 -10.70
CA SER A 278 7.26 51.46 -11.92
C SER A 278 7.46 50.31 -12.93
N PRO A 279 6.52 50.08 -13.87
CA PRO A 279 6.64 49.05 -14.90
C PRO A 279 7.82 49.21 -15.87
N ASP A 280 8.52 50.34 -15.85
CA ASP A 280 9.75 50.61 -16.60
C ASP A 280 11.03 50.39 -15.75
N GLY A 281 10.89 49.94 -14.50
CA GLY A 281 11.97 49.78 -13.54
C GLY A 281 12.36 51.05 -12.79
N GLY A 282 11.75 52.20 -13.11
CA GLY A 282 11.96 53.46 -12.43
C GLY A 282 11.32 53.55 -11.04
N ALA A 283 11.61 54.62 -10.32
CA ALA A 283 11.02 54.95 -9.00
C ALA A 283 11.07 53.80 -7.97
N ARG A 284 12.13 52.98 -8.03
CA ARG A 284 12.30 51.81 -7.16
C ARG A 284 12.50 52.22 -5.71
N VAL A 285 11.68 51.70 -4.81
CA VAL A 285 11.76 51.89 -3.35
C VAL A 285 11.74 50.54 -2.64
N GLN A 286 12.55 50.39 -1.60
CA GLN A 286 12.53 49.20 -0.75
C GLN A 286 11.43 49.35 0.29
N VAL A 287 10.66 48.28 0.50
CA VAL A 287 9.67 48.20 1.57
C VAL A 287 10.39 47.98 2.91
N ASP A 288 10.01 48.78 3.91
CA ASP A 288 10.42 48.59 5.30
C ASP A 288 9.67 47.40 5.91
N LEU A 289 10.29 46.23 5.83
CA LEU A 289 9.86 45.01 6.51
C LEU A 289 10.32 44.95 7.97
N GLY A 290 10.82 46.05 8.53
CA GLY A 290 11.31 46.14 9.91
C GLY A 290 12.79 45.83 10.08
N PRO A 291 13.29 45.95 11.33
CA PRO A 291 14.70 45.77 11.67
C PRO A 291 15.12 44.30 11.71
N ASP A 292 14.20 43.40 12.04
CA ASP A 292 14.47 41.96 11.96
C ASP A 292 14.49 41.51 10.50
N LYS A 293 15.54 40.77 10.13
CA LYS A 293 15.76 40.26 8.78
C LYS A 293 15.50 38.76 8.67
N ASP A 294 15.43 38.06 9.79
CA ASP A 294 15.14 36.63 9.82
C ASP A 294 13.62 36.42 9.94
N ILE A 295 12.94 36.70 8.83
CA ILE A 295 11.49 36.72 8.71
C ILE A 295 11.04 35.89 7.51
N TYR A 296 9.76 35.53 7.50
CA TYR A 296 9.09 34.97 6.33
C TYR A 296 8.17 36.01 5.70
N LEU A 297 8.33 36.25 4.39
CA LEU A 297 7.43 37.08 3.61
C LEU A 297 6.19 36.27 3.22
N ALA A 298 5.19 36.22 4.09
CA ALA A 298 4.08 35.29 3.97
C ALA A 298 3.15 35.61 2.78
N ARG A 299 2.66 36.85 2.67
CA ARG A 299 1.71 37.30 1.62
C ARG A 299 1.90 38.79 1.30
N VAL A 300 1.56 39.18 0.07
CA VAL A 300 1.60 40.57 -0.38
C VAL A 300 0.35 40.85 -1.21
N ASP A 301 -0.34 41.95 -0.90
CA ASP A 301 -1.53 42.39 -1.61
C ASP A 301 -1.58 43.92 -1.74
N TRP A 302 -2.38 44.38 -2.68
CA TRP A 302 -2.66 45.81 -2.84
C TRP A 302 -4.04 46.15 -2.31
N ALA A 303 -4.16 47.32 -1.67
CA ALA A 303 -5.46 47.93 -1.44
C ALA A 303 -6.20 48.09 -2.79
N PRO A 304 -7.54 47.94 -2.83
CA PRO A 304 -8.29 48.07 -4.09
C PRO A 304 -8.10 49.40 -4.82
N ASP A 305 -7.76 50.47 -4.10
CA ASP A 305 -7.46 51.79 -4.66
C ASP A 305 -5.98 51.97 -5.08
N GLY A 306 -5.13 50.98 -4.82
CA GLY A 306 -3.71 50.96 -5.15
C GLY A 306 -2.82 51.86 -4.26
N LYS A 307 -3.38 52.53 -3.24
CA LYS A 307 -2.63 53.51 -2.44
C LYS A 307 -1.85 52.91 -1.28
N THR A 308 -2.13 51.67 -0.92
CA THR A 308 -1.46 50.96 0.17
C THR A 308 -1.10 49.57 -0.29
N LEU A 309 0.12 49.16 0.02
CA LEU A 309 0.58 47.79 -0.12
C LEU A 309 0.45 47.12 1.25
N TYR A 310 -0.27 46.00 1.30
CA TYR A 310 -0.42 45.17 2.48
C TYR A 310 0.57 44.01 2.41
N VAL A 311 1.32 43.81 3.49
CA VAL A 311 2.37 42.78 3.54
C VAL A 311 2.21 41.99 4.83
N GLN A 312 2.08 40.68 4.70
CA GLN A 312 2.14 39.78 5.83
C GLN A 312 3.60 39.38 6.09
N ARG A 313 4.08 39.67 7.30
CA ARG A 313 5.41 39.31 7.78
C ARG A 313 5.25 38.38 8.98
N GLU A 314 5.80 37.18 8.87
CA GLU A 314 5.83 36.20 9.95
C GLU A 314 7.23 36.14 10.55
N ASN A 315 7.32 36.05 11.87
CA ASN A 315 8.61 35.87 12.54
C ASN A 315 9.11 34.42 12.36
N ARG A 316 10.42 34.18 12.50
CA ARG A 316 11.00 32.83 12.35
C ARG A 316 10.32 31.75 13.18
N ALA A 317 9.94 32.07 14.42
CA ALA A 317 9.26 31.12 15.31
C ALA A 317 7.79 30.87 14.94
N GLN A 318 7.22 31.61 13.98
CA GLN A 318 5.83 31.48 13.51
C GLN A 318 4.80 31.65 14.64
N THR A 319 5.13 32.55 15.56
CA THR A 319 4.30 32.90 16.73
C THR A 319 3.64 34.26 16.59
N VAL A 320 4.11 35.08 15.64
CA VAL A 320 3.58 36.40 15.34
C VAL A 320 3.48 36.58 13.83
N LEU A 321 2.29 36.92 13.36
CA LEU A 321 2.04 37.31 11.98
C LEU A 321 1.56 38.77 11.95
N ASP A 322 2.41 39.66 11.43
CA ASP A 322 2.08 41.07 11.28
C ASP A 322 1.47 41.36 9.92
N MET A 323 0.35 42.08 9.91
CA MET A 323 -0.16 42.75 8.71
C MET A 323 0.40 44.17 8.66
N LEU A 324 1.32 44.44 7.73
CA LEU A 324 1.88 45.77 7.51
C LEU A 324 1.04 46.55 6.50
N ALA A 325 0.81 47.84 6.77
CA ALA A 325 0.34 48.80 5.78
C ALA A 325 1.52 49.66 5.32
N VAL A 326 1.85 49.58 4.03
CA VAL A 326 3.03 50.20 3.43
C VAL A 326 2.60 51.27 2.44
N ASP A 327 3.23 52.44 2.53
CA ASP A 327 3.15 53.47 1.49
C ASP A 327 4.04 53.06 0.29
N PRO A 328 3.46 52.71 -0.87
CA PRO A 328 4.21 52.22 -2.02
C PRO A 328 5.11 53.28 -2.67
N ALA A 329 4.93 54.57 -2.34
CA ALA A 329 5.77 55.65 -2.87
C ALA A 329 7.05 55.85 -2.07
N THR A 330 7.03 55.56 -0.77
CA THR A 330 8.18 55.77 0.13
C THR A 330 8.78 54.48 0.67
N GLY A 331 8.06 53.36 0.59
CA GLY A 331 8.42 52.09 1.18
C GLY A 331 8.19 52.01 2.69
N LYS A 332 7.76 53.10 3.35
CA LYS A 332 7.55 53.12 4.80
C LYS A 332 6.37 52.23 5.19
N GLY A 333 6.62 51.26 6.05
CA GLY A 333 5.62 50.37 6.62
C GLY A 333 5.22 50.77 8.04
N ARG A 334 3.99 50.44 8.43
CA ARG A 334 3.56 50.39 9.83
C ARG A 334 2.76 49.12 10.07
N VAL A 335 2.84 48.55 11.26
CA VAL A 335 1.97 47.44 11.66
C VAL A 335 0.52 47.95 11.71
N LEU A 336 -0.37 47.29 10.97
CA LEU A 336 -1.81 47.52 10.99
C LEU A 336 -2.45 46.74 12.14
N PHE A 337 -2.10 45.46 12.26
CA PHE A 337 -2.41 44.58 13.37
C PHE A 337 -1.42 43.41 13.39
N SER A 338 -1.40 42.68 14.51
CA SER A 338 -0.63 41.44 14.66
C SER A 338 -1.55 40.32 15.12
N GLU A 339 -1.42 39.15 14.51
CA GLU A 339 -1.93 37.89 15.04
C GLU A 339 -0.90 37.27 15.96
N GLN A 340 -1.38 36.61 17.01
CA GLN A 340 -0.56 35.95 18.02
C GLN A 340 -0.94 34.47 18.07
N ALA A 341 0.07 33.62 18.05
CA ALA A 341 -0.15 32.19 18.23
C ALA A 341 -0.77 31.92 19.62
N PRO A 342 -1.53 30.82 19.76
CA PRO A 342 -1.89 30.30 21.07
C PRO A 342 -0.64 30.04 21.91
N ALA A 343 -0.77 30.11 23.24
CA ALA A 343 0.37 29.94 24.13
C ALA A 343 1.08 28.60 23.88
N GLY A 344 2.36 28.66 23.49
CA GLY A 344 3.19 27.49 23.19
C GLY A 344 2.94 26.84 21.82
N GLY A 345 2.07 27.41 20.98
CA GLY A 345 1.78 26.93 19.63
C GLY A 345 2.32 27.83 18.53
N TRP A 346 1.67 27.77 17.37
CA TRP A 346 2.07 28.44 16.13
C TRP A 346 0.88 29.13 15.44
N ILE A 347 1.17 29.91 14.40
CA ILE A 347 0.19 30.45 13.46
C ILE A 347 0.05 29.49 12.28
N ASN A 348 -1.19 29.06 11.99
CA ASN A 348 -1.51 28.44 10.72
C ASN A 348 -1.69 29.56 9.66
N LEU A 349 -0.81 29.61 8.66
CA LEU A 349 -0.94 30.53 7.54
C LEU A 349 -2.18 30.20 6.70
N SER A 350 -2.88 31.23 6.23
CA SER A 350 -4.10 31.07 5.44
C SER A 350 -4.19 32.12 4.32
N ASP A 351 -4.80 31.72 3.20
CA ASP A 351 -5.18 32.57 2.08
C ASP A 351 -6.62 33.14 2.21
N ASP A 352 -7.29 32.87 3.34
CA ASP A 352 -8.71 33.12 3.56
C ASP A 352 -8.99 34.54 4.05
N TYR A 353 -8.53 35.53 3.29
CA TYR A 353 -8.79 36.93 3.56
C TYR A 353 -9.13 37.72 2.29
N ARG A 354 -9.78 38.88 2.47
CA ARG A 354 -10.18 39.74 1.36
C ARG A 354 -10.32 41.19 1.79
N PHE A 355 -9.52 42.08 1.19
CA PHE A 355 -9.77 43.52 1.27
C PHE A 355 -10.99 43.91 0.43
N LEU A 356 -11.88 44.70 1.02
CA LEU A 356 -13.10 45.18 0.41
C LEU A 356 -12.91 46.58 -0.18
N ALA A 357 -13.80 46.99 -1.08
CA ALA A 357 -13.70 48.27 -1.79
C ALA A 357 -13.80 49.49 -0.84
N ASP A 358 -14.37 49.33 0.35
CA ASP A 358 -14.43 50.37 1.38
C ASP A 358 -13.16 50.44 2.27
N GLY A 359 -12.16 49.60 1.98
CA GLY A 359 -10.89 49.52 2.73
C GLY A 359 -10.95 48.62 3.96
N SER A 360 -12.11 48.04 4.29
CA SER A 360 -12.21 47.02 5.35
C SER A 360 -11.69 45.66 4.89
N LEU A 361 -11.47 44.73 5.84
CA LEU A 361 -10.86 43.43 5.60
C LEU A 361 -11.73 42.30 6.17
N ILE A 362 -12.01 41.28 5.36
CA ILE A 362 -12.42 39.97 5.86
C ILE A 362 -11.16 39.16 6.12
N TRP A 363 -11.08 38.52 7.28
CA TRP A 363 -9.87 37.87 7.77
C TRP A 363 -10.21 36.56 8.47
N TRP A 364 -9.45 35.51 8.21
CA TRP A 364 -9.55 34.25 8.91
C TRP A 364 -8.57 34.21 10.09
N SER A 365 -9.02 33.74 11.26
CA SER A 365 -8.20 33.69 12.47
C SER A 365 -8.65 32.57 13.40
N GLU A 366 -7.69 31.98 14.11
CA GLU A 366 -7.94 30.96 15.14
C GLU A 366 -7.96 31.52 16.56
N ARG A 367 -8.03 32.86 16.70
CA ARG A 367 -7.89 33.56 17.99
C ARG A 367 -8.90 33.17 19.08
N ASP A 368 -10.03 32.55 18.73
CA ASP A 368 -11.01 32.04 19.70
C ASP A 368 -10.88 30.52 19.96
N GLY A 369 -9.85 29.88 19.39
CA GLY A 369 -9.59 28.45 19.47
C GLY A 369 -10.02 27.66 18.23
N PHE A 370 -10.74 28.27 17.28
CA PHE A 370 -11.15 27.65 16.02
C PHE A 370 -10.97 28.63 14.86
N GLY A 371 -10.63 28.13 13.67
CA GLY A 371 -10.59 28.95 12.47
C GLY A 371 -11.95 29.59 12.16
N HIS A 372 -12.05 30.91 12.24
CA HIS A 372 -13.29 31.67 12.00
C HIS A 372 -13.03 32.95 11.20
N LEU A 373 -14.08 33.47 10.57
CA LEU A 373 -14.04 34.72 9.83
C LEU A 373 -14.34 35.92 10.72
N TYR A 374 -13.57 36.99 10.52
CA TYR A 374 -13.67 38.26 11.20
C TYR A 374 -13.72 39.40 10.19
N HIS A 375 -14.45 40.46 10.50
CA HIS A 375 -14.47 41.72 9.77
C HIS A 375 -13.67 42.77 10.54
N PHE A 376 -12.60 43.27 9.93
CA PHE A 376 -11.81 44.38 10.43
C PHE A 376 -12.19 45.67 9.73
N LYS A 377 -12.68 46.65 10.48
CA LYS A 377 -13.08 47.96 9.96
C LYS A 377 -12.77 49.04 10.99
N ASP A 378 -12.14 50.13 10.54
CA ASP A 378 -11.81 51.30 11.36
C ASP A 378 -11.05 50.94 12.67
N GLY A 379 -10.16 49.95 12.60
CA GLY A 379 -9.39 49.48 13.76
C GLY A 379 -10.13 48.52 14.70
N GLN A 380 -11.37 48.13 14.38
CA GLN A 380 -12.20 47.25 15.20
C GLN A 380 -12.44 45.91 14.52
N TRP A 381 -12.46 44.85 15.35
CA TRP A 381 -12.79 43.49 14.93
C TRP A 381 -14.24 43.16 15.25
N ARG A 382 -14.95 42.59 14.29
CA ARG A 382 -16.25 41.94 14.49
C ARG A 382 -16.16 40.49 14.03
N GLN A 383 -16.37 39.54 14.93
CA GLN A 383 -16.44 38.13 14.57
C GLN A 383 -17.70 37.84 13.75
N LEU A 384 -17.56 37.11 12.65
CA LEU A 384 -18.64 36.78 11.70
C LEU A 384 -19.08 35.32 11.82
N THR A 385 -18.17 34.41 12.16
CA THR A 385 -18.49 33.01 12.44
C THR A 385 -17.94 32.62 13.80
N GLN A 386 -18.62 31.72 14.51
CA GLN A 386 -18.22 31.30 15.85
C GLN A 386 -18.81 29.91 16.18
N GLY A 387 -18.19 29.23 17.14
CA GLY A 387 -18.62 27.93 17.67
C GLY A 387 -17.54 26.86 17.56
N PRO A 388 -17.81 25.65 18.09
CA PRO A 388 -16.83 24.56 18.16
C PRO A 388 -16.71 23.80 16.83
N TRP A 389 -16.39 24.52 15.76
CA TRP A 389 -16.24 24.04 14.40
C TRP A 389 -15.32 25.01 13.63
N VAL A 390 -14.76 24.56 12.51
CA VAL A 390 -13.74 25.30 11.75
C VAL A 390 -14.35 25.81 10.44
N VAL A 391 -14.17 27.09 10.13
CA VAL A 391 -14.20 27.62 8.77
C VAL A 391 -12.91 27.16 8.10
N THR A 392 -13.03 26.36 7.06
CA THR A 392 -11.90 25.75 6.35
C THR A 392 -11.44 26.56 5.15
N GLY A 393 -12.23 27.56 4.72
CA GLY A 393 -11.84 28.42 3.60
C GLY A 393 -12.82 29.56 3.30
N LEU A 394 -12.31 30.70 2.81
CA LEU A 394 -13.10 31.82 2.30
C LEU A 394 -13.33 31.65 0.80
N VAL A 395 -14.55 31.29 0.41
CA VAL A 395 -14.87 30.99 -1.00
C VAL A 395 -15.05 32.27 -1.83
N GLY A 396 -15.77 33.27 -1.30
CA GLY A 396 -16.03 34.51 -2.03
C GLY A 396 -16.84 35.55 -1.25
N VAL A 397 -16.79 36.80 -1.70
CA VAL A 397 -17.51 37.93 -1.08
C VAL A 397 -18.27 38.71 -2.16
N ASP A 398 -19.61 38.64 -2.16
CA ASP A 398 -20.45 39.56 -2.93
C ASP A 398 -20.63 40.85 -2.14
N GLN A 399 -19.76 41.82 -2.40
CA GLN A 399 -19.76 43.11 -1.72
C GLN A 399 -21.05 43.91 -1.98
N LYS A 400 -21.69 43.73 -3.14
CA LYS A 400 -22.93 44.44 -3.48
C LYS A 400 -24.10 43.90 -2.68
N ALA A 401 -24.14 42.59 -2.48
CA ALA A 401 -25.16 41.92 -1.68
C ALA A 401 -24.83 41.89 -0.17
N GLY A 402 -23.59 42.20 0.22
CA GLY A 402 -23.12 42.05 1.60
C GLY A 402 -23.01 40.58 2.04
N ARG A 403 -22.81 39.65 1.10
CA ARG A 403 -22.86 38.19 1.34
C ARG A 403 -21.45 37.59 1.29
N ILE A 404 -21.14 36.75 2.26
CA ILE A 404 -19.90 35.96 2.30
C ILE A 404 -20.25 34.49 2.10
N THR A 405 -19.50 33.81 1.25
CA THR A 405 -19.55 32.36 1.05
C THR A 405 -18.24 31.75 1.55
N PHE A 406 -18.32 30.64 2.27
CA PHE A 406 -17.17 29.98 2.92
C PHE A 406 -17.38 28.47 3.03
N THR A 407 -16.30 27.70 3.22
CA THR A 407 -16.38 26.27 3.55
C THR A 407 -16.17 26.05 5.05
N GLY A 408 -16.73 24.98 5.61
CA GLY A 408 -16.48 24.65 7.00
C GLY A 408 -17.09 23.33 7.49
N THR A 409 -16.82 23.01 8.75
CA THR A 409 -17.21 21.74 9.42
C THR A 409 -18.40 21.88 10.36
N LYS A 410 -19.16 22.99 10.27
CA LYS A 410 -20.23 23.35 11.21
C LYS A 410 -21.23 22.23 11.51
N ASP A 411 -21.69 21.53 10.47
CA ASP A 411 -22.73 20.51 10.63
C ASP A 411 -22.15 19.10 10.86
N ASP A 412 -20.96 18.81 10.33
CA ASP A 412 -20.26 17.53 10.47
C ASP A 412 -18.76 17.71 10.18
N VAL A 413 -17.91 17.32 11.13
CA VAL A 413 -16.44 17.33 11.01
C VAL A 413 -15.94 16.46 9.87
N LEU A 414 -16.67 15.38 9.55
CA LEU A 414 -16.27 14.42 8.52
C LEU A 414 -16.85 14.78 7.15
N ALA A 415 -17.71 15.80 7.06
CA ALA A 415 -18.35 16.23 5.82
C ALA A 415 -18.41 17.75 5.70
N GLN A 416 -17.27 18.35 5.35
CA GLN A 416 -17.16 19.78 5.02
C GLN A 416 -18.26 20.20 4.02
N GLN A 417 -18.83 21.38 4.26
CA GLN A 417 -19.90 21.96 3.43
C GLN A 417 -19.55 23.38 3.01
N VAL A 418 -20.30 23.87 2.01
CA VAL A 418 -20.29 25.28 1.61
C VAL A 418 -21.45 26.00 2.31
N TYR A 419 -21.16 27.14 2.92
CA TYR A 419 -22.10 27.98 3.64
C TYR A 419 -22.07 29.41 3.10
N ALA A 420 -23.09 30.18 3.43
CA ALA A 420 -23.07 31.63 3.28
C ALA A 420 -23.69 32.35 4.47
N LEU A 421 -23.32 33.61 4.65
CA LEU A 421 -23.91 34.53 5.61
C LEU A 421 -24.01 35.94 5.04
N ASP A 422 -24.84 36.76 5.65
CA ASP A 422 -24.91 38.21 5.42
C ASP A 422 -24.01 38.91 6.46
N ILE A 423 -23.11 39.78 6.02
CA ILE A 423 -22.17 40.53 6.90
C ILE A 423 -22.93 41.37 7.94
N ALA A 424 -24.12 41.87 7.60
CA ALA A 424 -24.96 42.60 8.54
C ALA A 424 -25.59 41.68 9.60
N LYS A 425 -25.87 40.41 9.24
CA LYS A 425 -26.55 39.40 10.07
C LYS A 425 -25.74 38.09 10.13
N PRO A 426 -24.50 38.13 10.67
CA PRO A 426 -23.58 37.00 10.66
C PRO A 426 -24.09 35.79 11.44
N GLU A 427 -25.03 35.98 12.37
CA GLU A 427 -25.64 34.90 13.15
C GLU A 427 -26.49 33.94 12.29
N LYS A 428 -26.84 34.33 11.07
CA LYS A 428 -27.66 33.52 10.15
C LYS A 428 -26.79 32.88 9.07
N ILE A 429 -26.27 31.71 9.40
CA ILE A 429 -25.49 30.88 8.47
C ILE A 429 -26.42 29.94 7.70
N GLU A 430 -26.36 29.99 6.38
CA GLU A 430 -27.11 29.15 5.43
C GLU A 430 -26.18 28.11 4.82
N ARG A 431 -26.49 26.81 4.93
CA ARG A 431 -25.79 25.75 4.19
C ARG A 431 -26.29 25.72 2.74
N LEU A 432 -25.37 25.72 1.78
CA LEU A 432 -25.67 25.75 0.34
C LEU A 432 -25.58 24.36 -0.31
N THR A 433 -24.96 23.38 0.36
CA THR A 433 -24.67 22.05 -0.19
C THR A 433 -25.37 20.91 0.56
N ASP A 434 -25.32 19.74 -0.05
CA ASP A 434 -25.91 18.49 0.44
C ASP A 434 -24.97 17.77 1.40
N LEU A 435 -25.47 17.44 2.59
CA LEU A 435 -24.73 16.74 3.66
C LEU A 435 -24.36 15.30 3.29
N ALA A 436 -24.99 14.72 2.27
CA ALA A 436 -24.61 13.39 1.78
C ALA A 436 -23.21 13.36 1.12
N PHE A 437 -22.60 14.52 0.89
CA PHE A 437 -21.30 14.67 0.26
C PHE A 437 -20.37 15.51 1.11
N VAL A 438 -19.06 15.30 0.95
CA VAL A 438 -18.04 16.30 1.27
C VAL A 438 -18.00 17.29 0.11
N ASN A 439 -18.10 18.59 0.40
CA ASN A 439 -18.16 19.64 -0.61
C ASN A 439 -17.07 20.69 -0.40
N ASP A 440 -16.59 21.24 -1.49
CA ASP A 440 -15.69 22.38 -1.55
C ASP A 440 -16.15 23.33 -2.68
N ALA A 441 -15.74 24.59 -2.63
CA ALA A 441 -16.11 25.56 -3.65
C ALA A 441 -15.03 26.62 -3.88
N THR A 442 -15.01 27.13 -5.11
CA THR A 442 -14.37 28.40 -5.47
C THR A 442 -15.40 29.31 -6.12
N MET A 443 -15.15 30.62 -6.17
CA MET A 443 -16.04 31.59 -6.80
C MET A 443 -15.32 32.53 -7.74
N ASP A 444 -16.10 33.15 -8.63
CA ASP A 444 -15.64 34.30 -9.40
C ASP A 444 -15.35 35.50 -8.49
N ALA A 445 -14.56 36.47 -9.00
CA ALA A 445 -14.11 37.61 -8.23
C ALA A 445 -15.24 38.50 -7.66
N LYS A 446 -16.45 38.43 -8.24
CA LYS A 446 -17.62 39.18 -7.75
C LYS A 446 -18.44 38.41 -6.71
N GLY A 447 -18.12 37.14 -6.45
CA GLY A 447 -18.86 36.30 -5.50
C GLY A 447 -20.26 35.94 -5.95
N GLN A 448 -20.50 35.73 -7.25
CA GLN A 448 -21.85 35.49 -7.81
C GLN A 448 -22.05 34.09 -8.40
N THR A 449 -20.99 33.42 -8.85
CA THR A 449 -21.00 32.09 -9.44
C THR A 449 -19.99 31.20 -8.74
N GLN A 450 -20.43 30.02 -8.33
CA GLN A 450 -19.61 29.01 -7.65
C GLN A 450 -19.19 27.92 -8.64
N VAL A 451 -17.97 27.43 -8.48
CA VAL A 451 -17.52 26.11 -8.96
C VAL A 451 -17.44 25.22 -7.73
N VAL A 452 -18.38 24.26 -7.63
CA VAL A 452 -18.47 23.34 -6.49
C VAL A 452 -17.88 22.00 -6.89
N SER A 453 -17.00 21.45 -6.07
CA SER A 453 -16.57 20.05 -6.13
C SER A 453 -17.19 19.27 -4.98
N ARG A 454 -17.53 18.00 -5.21
CA ARG A 454 -18.09 17.15 -4.17
C ARG A 454 -17.79 15.67 -4.38
N SER A 455 -17.70 14.91 -3.30
CA SER A 455 -17.58 13.45 -3.37
C SER A 455 -18.28 12.78 -2.18
N GLY A 456 -18.58 11.50 -2.30
CA GLY A 456 -19.13 10.69 -1.22
C GLY A 456 -18.58 9.27 -1.28
N ASP A 457 -18.87 8.49 -0.25
CA ASP A 457 -18.43 7.09 -0.08
C ASP A 457 -18.53 6.24 -1.37
N ALA A 458 -19.69 6.29 -2.05
CA ALA A 458 -19.98 5.53 -3.27
C ALA A 458 -19.87 6.35 -4.57
N GLN A 459 -19.37 7.60 -4.51
CA GLN A 459 -19.38 8.52 -5.64
C GLN A 459 -18.06 9.31 -5.71
N PRO A 460 -17.18 9.00 -6.68
CA PRO A 460 -16.00 9.78 -6.99
C PRO A 460 -16.31 11.27 -7.24
N SER A 461 -15.27 12.09 -7.21
CA SER A 461 -15.37 13.54 -7.30
C SER A 461 -16.21 13.99 -8.51
N GLN A 462 -17.23 14.79 -8.23
CA GLN A 462 -18.08 15.48 -9.19
C GLN A 462 -17.78 16.98 -9.11
N SER A 463 -18.00 17.71 -10.20
CA SER A 463 -17.88 19.17 -10.21
C SER A 463 -19.01 19.83 -11.00
N TYR A 464 -19.53 20.95 -10.50
CA TYR A 464 -20.63 21.69 -11.11
C TYR A 464 -20.53 23.19 -10.89
N LEU A 465 -21.19 23.93 -11.78
CA LEU A 465 -21.44 25.36 -11.60
C LEU A 465 -22.71 25.55 -10.77
N ALA A 466 -22.66 26.48 -9.82
CA ALA A 466 -23.83 26.93 -9.06
C ALA A 466 -23.90 28.46 -9.01
N ASP A 467 -25.09 29.00 -8.73
CA ASP A 467 -25.24 30.43 -8.42
C ASP A 467 -24.82 30.72 -6.97
N ALA A 468 -24.88 32.00 -6.55
CA ALA A 468 -24.53 32.44 -5.19
C ALA A 468 -25.39 31.82 -4.06
N HIS A 469 -26.48 31.13 -4.40
CA HIS A 469 -27.39 30.45 -3.47
C HIS A 469 -27.21 28.93 -3.48
N GLY A 470 -26.18 28.42 -4.18
CA GLY A 470 -25.89 26.98 -4.25
C GLY A 470 -26.75 26.21 -5.25
N LYS A 471 -27.63 26.89 -6.01
CA LYS A 471 -28.43 26.20 -7.02
C LYS A 471 -27.54 25.81 -8.19
N ARG A 472 -27.42 24.51 -8.44
CA ARG A 472 -26.69 23.97 -9.60
C ARG A 472 -27.25 24.52 -10.91
N LEU A 473 -26.37 25.14 -11.69
CA LEU A 473 -26.65 25.69 -13.01
C LEU A 473 -26.29 24.69 -14.12
N ALA A 474 -25.14 24.02 -14.01
CA ALA A 474 -24.67 23.05 -15.01
C ALA A 474 -23.62 22.10 -14.41
N TRP A 475 -23.55 20.87 -14.91
CA TRP A 475 -22.44 19.98 -14.62
C TRP A 475 -21.17 20.43 -15.35
N ILE A 476 -20.04 20.38 -14.66
CA ILE A 476 -18.71 20.52 -15.25
C ILE A 476 -18.20 19.12 -15.61
N GLU A 477 -18.25 18.24 -14.61
CA GLU A 477 -18.03 16.81 -14.72
C GLU A 477 -18.95 16.13 -13.70
N GLU A 478 -20.02 15.46 -14.18
CA GLU A 478 -20.94 14.76 -13.29
C GLU A 478 -20.26 13.52 -12.70
N ASN A 479 -19.31 12.91 -13.42
CA ASN A 479 -18.59 11.71 -12.99
C ASN A 479 -19.50 10.60 -12.43
N LYS A 480 -20.72 10.47 -12.99
CA LYS A 480 -21.73 9.56 -12.45
C LYS A 480 -21.25 8.11 -12.57
N VAL A 481 -21.27 7.36 -11.46
CA VAL A 481 -20.91 5.94 -11.48
C VAL A 481 -22.06 5.10 -12.04
N ALA A 482 -22.21 5.11 -13.36
CA ALA A 482 -23.18 4.32 -14.10
C ALA A 482 -22.70 4.12 -15.56
N GLY A 483 -23.31 3.18 -16.28
CA GLY A 483 -22.97 2.92 -17.68
C GLY A 483 -21.50 2.57 -17.87
N ASP A 484 -20.81 3.33 -18.72
CA ASP A 484 -19.41 3.10 -19.11
C ASP A 484 -18.38 3.64 -18.09
N HIS A 485 -18.81 4.16 -16.93
CA HIS A 485 -17.89 4.64 -15.92
C HIS A 485 -16.94 3.51 -15.45
N PRO A 486 -15.61 3.71 -15.38
CA PRO A 486 -14.66 2.64 -15.09
C PRO A 486 -14.90 1.87 -13.78
N TYR A 487 -15.51 2.52 -12.78
CA TYR A 487 -15.87 1.90 -11.49
C TYR A 487 -17.27 1.28 -11.45
N ALA A 488 -18.15 1.55 -12.44
CA ALA A 488 -19.52 1.02 -12.44
C ALA A 488 -19.61 -0.51 -12.28
N PRO A 489 -18.72 -1.33 -12.90
CA PRO A 489 -18.74 -2.78 -12.70
C PRO A 489 -18.50 -3.24 -11.26
N PHE A 490 -17.83 -2.43 -10.44
CA PHE A 490 -17.45 -2.76 -9.06
C PHE A 490 -18.42 -2.20 -8.02
N MET A 491 -19.42 -1.41 -8.42
CA MET A 491 -20.38 -0.82 -7.48
C MET A 491 -21.20 -1.85 -6.71
N ALA A 492 -21.46 -3.02 -7.31
CA ALA A 492 -22.21 -4.08 -6.65
C ALA A 492 -21.40 -4.78 -5.54
N SER A 493 -20.07 -4.72 -5.56
CA SER A 493 -19.19 -5.22 -4.47
C SER A 493 -18.72 -4.12 -3.53
N HIS A 494 -18.90 -2.84 -3.86
CA HIS A 494 -18.51 -1.71 -3.03
C HIS A 494 -19.05 -1.83 -1.60
N ARG A 495 -18.14 -1.68 -0.62
CA ARG A 495 -18.43 -1.79 0.80
C ARG A 495 -18.49 -0.39 1.41
N PRO A 496 -19.60 0.01 2.07
CA PRO A 496 -19.70 1.35 2.59
C PRO A 496 -18.78 1.57 3.79
N ALA A 497 -18.19 2.77 3.88
CA ALA A 497 -17.45 3.18 5.06
C ALA A 497 -18.37 3.37 6.27
N GLN A 498 -17.92 2.87 7.41
CA GLN A 498 -18.51 3.08 8.73
C GLN A 498 -17.66 4.08 9.50
N PHE A 499 -18.30 4.87 10.35
CA PHE A 499 -17.63 5.91 11.13
C PHE A 499 -18.04 5.81 12.59
N GLY A 500 -17.14 6.22 13.47
CA GLY A 500 -17.44 6.36 14.89
C GLY A 500 -16.35 7.14 15.60
N THR A 501 -16.36 7.03 16.92
CA THR A 501 -15.36 7.67 17.77
C THR A 501 -14.78 6.71 18.79
N VAL A 502 -13.52 6.92 19.15
CA VAL A 502 -12.89 6.35 20.35
C VAL A 502 -12.36 7.51 21.19
N ALA A 503 -12.35 7.34 22.52
CA ALA A 503 -11.78 8.33 23.42
C ALA A 503 -10.26 8.16 23.50
N ALA A 504 -9.52 9.26 23.37
CA ALA A 504 -8.13 9.35 23.78
C ALA A 504 -8.00 9.21 25.31
N ALA A 505 -6.77 9.08 25.80
CA ALA A 505 -6.51 8.93 27.24
C ALA A 505 -7.05 10.10 28.10
N ASP A 506 -7.14 11.31 27.53
CA ASP A 506 -7.69 12.50 28.18
C ASP A 506 -9.21 12.69 27.99
N GLY A 507 -9.88 11.77 27.30
CA GLY A 507 -11.30 11.83 26.96
C GLY A 507 -11.63 12.55 25.65
N THR A 508 -10.63 13.09 24.93
CA THR A 508 -10.84 13.69 23.61
C THR A 508 -11.40 12.66 22.62
N LEU A 509 -12.43 13.03 21.87
CA LEU A 509 -13.02 12.13 20.86
C LEU A 509 -12.19 12.15 19.57
N LEU A 510 -11.68 10.97 19.21
CA LEU A 510 -10.96 10.66 17.98
C LEU A 510 -11.91 10.02 16.99
N HIS A 511 -11.98 10.54 15.77
CA HIS A 511 -12.84 9.98 14.72
C HIS A 511 -12.12 8.84 14.01
N TRP A 512 -12.83 7.74 13.77
CA TRP A 512 -12.33 6.63 12.98
C TRP A 512 -13.24 6.32 11.80
N MET A 513 -12.66 5.74 10.76
CA MET A 513 -13.34 5.13 9.62
C MET A 513 -12.97 3.64 9.52
N MET A 514 -13.95 2.80 9.17
CA MET A 514 -13.76 1.37 8.91
C MET A 514 -14.49 0.95 7.64
N ILE A 515 -13.80 0.25 6.75
CA ILE A 515 -14.42 -0.46 5.63
C ILE A 515 -14.21 -1.95 5.84
N ALA A 516 -15.31 -2.68 5.89
CA ALA A 516 -15.35 -4.07 6.29
C ALA A 516 -15.80 -4.97 5.13
N PRO A 517 -15.20 -6.17 4.97
CA PRO A 517 -15.71 -7.17 4.04
C PRO A 517 -17.12 -7.62 4.44
N VAL A 518 -17.74 -8.47 3.63
CA VAL A 518 -18.96 -9.15 4.05
C VAL A 518 -18.61 -10.06 5.23
N MET A 519 -19.12 -9.71 6.41
CA MET A 519 -18.82 -10.41 7.66
C MET A 519 -19.55 -11.75 7.69
N GLU A 520 -18.79 -12.83 7.86
CA GLU A 520 -19.30 -14.18 8.05
C GLU A 520 -19.42 -14.48 9.56
N PRO A 521 -20.56 -15.04 10.03
CA PRO A 521 -20.71 -15.38 11.44
C PRO A 521 -19.60 -16.30 11.94
N GLY A 522 -18.94 -15.92 13.06
CA GLY A 522 -17.88 -16.71 13.69
C GLY A 522 -16.48 -16.56 13.06
N LYS A 523 -16.34 -15.79 11.98
CA LYS A 523 -15.05 -15.50 11.34
C LYS A 523 -14.45 -14.20 11.86
N THR A 524 -13.15 -14.20 12.09
CA THR A 524 -12.35 -13.00 12.37
C THR A 524 -11.51 -12.61 11.16
N TYR A 525 -11.24 -11.31 11.02
CA TYR A 525 -10.57 -10.73 9.86
C TYR A 525 -9.32 -9.96 10.26
N PRO A 526 -8.24 -10.04 9.47
CA PRO A 526 -7.07 -9.19 9.69
C PRO A 526 -7.43 -7.72 9.40
N VAL A 527 -6.70 -6.79 10.02
CA VAL A 527 -6.93 -5.35 9.87
C VAL A 527 -5.70 -4.69 9.25
N PHE A 528 -5.92 -3.97 8.16
CA PHE A 528 -4.96 -3.06 7.56
C PHE A 528 -5.25 -1.64 8.07
N THR A 529 -4.45 -1.16 9.03
CA THR A 529 -4.61 0.21 9.54
C THR A 529 -3.77 1.19 8.74
N TYR A 530 -4.40 2.26 8.25
CA TYR A 530 -3.74 3.39 7.60
C TYR A 530 -3.75 4.60 8.51
N HIS A 531 -2.62 5.28 8.61
CA HIS A 531 -2.49 6.56 9.30
C HIS A 531 -1.56 7.50 8.53
N TYR A 532 -1.84 8.79 8.65
CA TYR A 532 -0.87 9.85 8.38
C TYR A 532 -0.48 10.52 9.69
N GLY A 533 -1.46 11.05 10.42
CA GLY A 533 -1.33 11.44 11.83
C GLY A 533 -0.52 12.70 12.11
N GLY A 534 -0.03 13.39 11.08
CA GLY A 534 0.67 14.68 11.20
C GLY A 534 -0.26 15.90 11.06
N PRO A 535 0.30 17.11 11.26
CA PRO A 535 -0.43 18.37 11.11
C PRO A 535 -0.93 18.59 9.67
N HIS A 536 -1.90 19.51 9.51
CA HIS A 536 -2.56 19.87 8.24
C HIS A 536 -3.35 18.77 7.52
N ALA A 537 -3.31 17.53 7.99
CA ALA A 537 -4.03 16.42 7.38
C ALA A 537 -5.31 16.07 8.14
N GLN A 538 -6.32 15.59 7.42
CA GLN A 538 -7.47 14.88 7.96
C GLN A 538 -7.72 13.68 7.05
N VAL A 539 -7.60 12.46 7.58
CA VAL A 539 -7.77 11.22 6.80
C VAL A 539 -9.23 10.77 6.86
N VAL A 540 -9.88 10.91 8.00
CA VAL A 540 -11.24 10.41 8.23
C VAL A 540 -12.25 11.42 7.71
N THR A 541 -12.79 11.14 6.52
CA THR A 541 -13.85 11.93 5.87
C THR A 541 -14.93 11.03 5.28
N LYS A 542 -16.13 11.56 5.08
CA LYS A 542 -17.25 10.87 4.38
C LYS A 542 -17.14 10.93 2.85
N GLY A 543 -16.02 11.43 2.35
CA GLY A 543 -15.74 11.56 0.92
C GLY A 543 -15.38 10.24 0.29
N TRP A 544 -15.07 10.29 -0.99
CA TRP A 544 -14.61 9.13 -1.75
C TRP A 544 -13.23 8.66 -1.25
N GLN A 545 -13.15 7.42 -0.74
CA GLN A 545 -11.91 6.85 -0.18
C GLN A 545 -10.96 6.22 -1.21
N GLY A 546 -11.35 6.22 -2.48
CA GLY A 546 -10.56 5.59 -3.53
C GLY A 546 -10.79 4.09 -3.68
N ALA A 547 -10.36 3.57 -4.83
CA ALA A 547 -10.52 2.16 -5.18
C ALA A 547 -9.54 1.24 -4.42
N LEU A 548 -8.43 1.78 -3.93
CA LEU A 548 -7.43 1.00 -3.20
C LEU A 548 -7.99 0.44 -1.89
N ALA A 549 -8.67 1.24 -1.07
CA ALA A 549 -9.26 0.77 0.19
C ALA A 549 -10.25 -0.39 -0.05
N GLN A 550 -11.04 -0.31 -1.13
CA GLN A 550 -11.95 -1.37 -1.54
C GLN A 550 -11.21 -2.64 -2.00
N ALA A 551 -10.10 -2.51 -2.74
CA ALA A 551 -9.28 -3.66 -3.13
C ALA A 551 -8.59 -4.35 -1.94
N ILE A 552 -8.22 -3.60 -0.91
CA ILE A 552 -7.70 -4.14 0.35
C ILE A 552 -8.80 -4.97 1.05
N VAL A 553 -10.04 -4.47 1.03
CA VAL A 553 -11.20 -5.19 1.57
C VAL A 553 -11.56 -6.44 0.77
N ASP A 554 -11.47 -6.38 -0.56
CA ASP A 554 -11.66 -7.54 -1.43
C ASP A 554 -10.54 -8.60 -1.25
N LYS A 555 -9.35 -8.22 -0.77
CA LYS A 555 -8.30 -9.18 -0.33
C LYS A 555 -8.63 -9.83 1.03
N GLY A 556 -9.70 -9.41 1.70
CA GLY A 556 -10.18 -9.99 2.96
C GLY A 556 -9.72 -9.27 4.23
N TYR A 557 -9.17 -8.06 4.10
CA TYR A 557 -8.79 -7.22 5.25
C TYR A 557 -9.91 -6.26 5.63
N ILE A 558 -9.98 -5.89 6.90
CA ILE A 558 -10.67 -4.66 7.32
C ILE A 558 -9.72 -3.49 7.04
N TYR A 559 -10.18 -2.47 6.34
CA TYR A 559 -9.45 -1.20 6.21
C TYR A 559 -9.88 -0.26 7.33
N PHE A 560 -8.94 0.27 8.10
CA PHE A 560 -9.23 1.14 9.24
C PHE A 560 -8.31 2.36 9.27
N ALA A 561 -8.86 3.52 9.61
CA ALA A 561 -8.10 4.75 9.83
C ALA A 561 -8.68 5.54 11.01
N ILE A 562 -7.83 6.27 11.72
CA ILE A 562 -8.21 7.12 12.85
C ILE A 562 -7.41 8.43 12.80
N ASP A 563 -8.11 9.56 12.98
CA ASP A 563 -7.49 10.88 13.10
C ASP A 563 -7.17 11.16 14.59
N ASN A 564 -5.88 11.14 14.92
CA ASN A 564 -5.34 11.48 16.24
C ASN A 564 -5.27 12.98 16.50
N ARG A 565 -5.11 13.39 17.77
CA ARG A 565 -4.73 14.76 18.14
C ARG A 565 -3.46 15.17 17.40
N GLY A 566 -3.39 16.42 16.96
CA GLY A 566 -2.39 16.93 16.01
C GLY A 566 -2.91 17.09 14.57
N SER A 567 -3.96 16.37 14.19
CA SER A 567 -4.58 16.47 12.86
C SER A 567 -5.54 17.67 12.72
N ALA A 568 -5.83 18.04 11.47
CA ALA A 568 -6.51 19.30 11.12
C ALA A 568 -8.04 19.30 11.36
N ASN A 569 -8.66 20.47 11.17
CA ASN A 569 -10.11 20.68 11.13
C ASN A 569 -10.87 20.40 12.45
N ARG A 570 -10.15 20.37 13.57
CA ARG A 570 -10.69 20.14 14.92
C ARG A 570 -10.43 21.28 15.90
N GLY A 571 -9.79 22.35 15.45
CA GLY A 571 -9.45 23.55 16.22
C GLY A 571 -8.13 23.43 16.97
N VAL A 572 -7.67 24.56 17.50
CA VAL A 572 -6.35 24.74 18.11
C VAL A 572 -6.09 23.74 19.24
N ALA A 573 -7.07 23.51 20.12
CA ALA A 573 -6.90 22.60 21.25
C ALA A 573 -6.66 21.14 20.84
N PHE A 574 -7.08 20.76 19.62
CA PHE A 574 -6.88 19.42 19.09
C PHE A 574 -5.54 19.28 18.34
N GLU A 575 -5.05 20.35 17.70
CA GLU A 575 -3.76 20.38 17.00
C GLU A 575 -2.58 20.59 17.96
N LEU A 576 -2.71 21.51 18.91
CA LEU A 576 -1.65 21.97 19.81
C LEU A 576 -0.90 20.88 20.61
N PRO A 577 -1.49 19.71 20.98
CA PRO A 577 -0.79 18.68 21.75
C PRO A 577 0.54 18.19 21.16
N ILE A 578 0.79 18.36 19.85
CA ILE A 578 2.05 17.97 19.20
C ILE A 578 3.14 19.05 19.29
N ALA A 579 2.83 20.24 19.82
CA ALA A 579 3.79 21.33 20.00
C ALA A 579 4.97 20.89 20.86
N LYS A 580 6.17 20.92 20.28
CA LYS A 580 7.43 20.43 20.84
C LYS A 580 7.34 18.98 21.34
N ALA A 581 6.47 18.18 20.73
CA ALA A 581 6.11 16.85 21.19
C ALA A 581 5.62 15.93 20.05
N MET A 582 6.09 16.12 18.81
CA MET A 582 5.73 15.22 17.72
C MET A 582 6.10 13.76 18.04
N GLY A 583 5.23 12.83 17.64
CA GLY A 583 5.38 11.40 17.91
C GLY A 583 5.13 11.03 19.37
N SER A 584 4.23 11.76 20.04
CA SER A 584 3.82 11.51 21.43
C SER A 584 2.32 11.19 21.54
N VAL A 585 1.45 12.19 21.68
CA VAL A 585 0.00 12.01 21.81
C VAL A 585 -0.60 11.31 20.59
N GLU A 586 -0.01 11.51 19.41
CA GLU A 586 -0.39 10.83 18.19
C GLU A 586 -0.25 9.31 18.34
N VAL A 587 0.84 8.86 18.96
CA VAL A 587 1.16 7.44 19.17
C VAL A 587 0.15 6.79 20.12
N GLU A 588 -0.15 7.47 21.22
CA GLU A 588 -1.15 7.01 22.20
C GLU A 588 -2.56 6.95 21.62
N ASP A 589 -2.90 7.91 20.76
CA ASP A 589 -4.20 7.96 20.09
C ASP A 589 -4.37 6.83 19.07
N GLN A 590 -3.31 6.48 18.32
CA GLN A 590 -3.31 5.32 17.44
C GLN A 590 -3.40 4.00 18.24
N LEU A 591 -2.72 3.90 19.39
CA LEU A 591 -2.85 2.77 20.31
C LEU A 591 -4.29 2.61 20.82
N ALA A 592 -4.98 3.71 21.16
CA ALA A 592 -6.38 3.67 21.54
C ALA A 592 -7.27 3.08 20.42
N GLY A 593 -6.99 3.42 19.16
CA GLY A 593 -7.62 2.82 17.98
C GLY A 593 -7.40 1.31 17.89
N VAL A 594 -6.16 0.84 18.06
CA VAL A 594 -5.83 -0.60 18.06
C VAL A 594 -6.51 -1.34 19.21
N ASN A 595 -6.53 -0.76 20.40
CA ASN A 595 -7.20 -1.35 21.56
C ASN A 595 -8.71 -1.45 21.33
N TYR A 596 -9.33 -0.44 20.72
CA TYR A 596 -10.72 -0.52 20.30
C TYR A 596 -10.95 -1.65 19.29
N LEU A 597 -10.10 -1.77 18.25
CA LEU A 597 -10.20 -2.86 17.26
C LEU A 597 -10.16 -4.24 17.93
N LYS A 598 -9.27 -4.44 18.92
CA LYS A 598 -9.16 -5.70 19.68
C LYS A 598 -10.42 -6.07 20.47
N THR A 599 -11.35 -5.12 20.69
CA THR A 599 -12.65 -5.40 21.35
C THR A 599 -13.71 -5.92 20.38
N LEU A 600 -13.52 -5.76 19.07
CA LEU A 600 -14.53 -6.11 18.08
C LEU A 600 -14.51 -7.62 17.80
N PRO A 601 -15.65 -8.33 17.88
CA PRO A 601 -15.69 -9.79 17.83
C PRO A 601 -15.31 -10.39 16.47
N PHE A 602 -15.28 -9.58 15.42
CA PHE A 602 -14.91 -9.96 14.05
C PHE A 602 -13.48 -9.54 13.68
N VAL A 603 -12.75 -8.87 14.58
CA VAL A 603 -11.34 -8.53 14.35
C VAL A 603 -10.47 -9.66 14.86
N ASP A 604 -9.43 -10.01 14.10
CA ASP A 604 -8.36 -10.86 14.58
C ASP A 604 -7.30 -10.01 15.30
N PRO A 605 -7.25 -10.05 16.66
CA PRO A 605 -6.38 -9.16 17.43
C PRO A 605 -4.88 -9.44 17.22
N LYS A 606 -4.52 -10.58 16.63
CA LYS A 606 -3.13 -10.94 16.31
C LYS A 606 -2.72 -10.53 14.90
N ARG A 607 -3.65 -10.07 14.05
CA ARG A 607 -3.40 -9.70 12.65
C ARG A 607 -3.84 -8.27 12.36
N ILE A 608 -3.40 -7.34 13.21
CA ILE A 608 -3.57 -5.90 13.03
C ILE A 608 -2.24 -5.31 12.57
N SER A 609 -2.14 -4.87 11.31
CA SER A 609 -0.95 -4.21 10.77
C SER A 609 -1.09 -2.70 10.79
N THR A 610 0.03 -1.98 10.81
CA THR A 610 0.06 -0.52 10.70
C THR A 610 0.89 -0.05 9.52
N PHE A 611 0.37 0.92 8.77
CA PHE A 611 0.98 1.43 7.54
C PHE A 611 0.83 2.95 7.45
N GLY A 612 1.94 3.63 7.15
CA GLY A 612 1.96 5.07 6.91
C GLY A 612 3.06 5.50 5.94
N TRP A 613 2.87 6.68 5.33
CA TRP A 613 3.81 7.31 4.39
C TRP A 613 4.21 8.69 4.87
N SER A 614 5.47 9.10 4.67
CA SER A 614 5.98 10.41 5.08
C SER A 614 5.89 10.57 6.60
N TYR A 615 5.14 11.54 7.11
CA TYR A 615 4.80 11.63 8.54
C TYR A 615 4.17 10.33 9.07
N GLY A 616 3.36 9.64 8.27
CA GLY A 616 2.84 8.32 8.63
C GLY A 616 3.93 7.26 8.75
N GLY A 617 4.98 7.33 7.93
CA GLY A 617 6.13 6.44 8.05
C GLY A 617 6.92 6.70 9.34
N TYR A 618 7.10 7.97 9.67
CA TYR A 618 7.64 8.42 10.96
C TYR A 618 6.82 7.88 12.14
N MET A 619 5.50 8.08 12.10
CA MET A 619 4.55 7.59 13.10
C MET A 619 4.59 6.07 13.26
N THR A 620 4.72 5.33 12.16
CA THR A 620 4.88 3.87 12.21
C THR A 620 6.07 3.49 13.08
N ILE A 621 7.24 4.11 12.87
CA ILE A 621 8.43 3.80 13.68
C ILE A 621 8.22 4.23 15.14
N LYS A 622 7.71 5.45 15.39
CA LYS A 622 7.44 5.93 16.76
C LYS A 622 6.49 5.02 17.54
N MET A 623 5.46 4.49 16.88
CA MET A 623 4.54 3.53 17.46
C MET A 623 5.23 2.23 17.88
N LEU A 624 6.08 1.67 17.01
CA LEU A 624 6.82 0.44 17.32
C LEU A 624 7.89 0.65 18.41
N GLU A 625 8.52 1.83 18.46
CA GLU A 625 9.45 2.21 19.53
C GLU A 625 8.74 2.29 20.91
N ALA A 626 7.54 2.88 20.93
CA ALA A 626 6.80 3.15 22.17
C ALA A 626 6.05 1.92 22.70
N HIS A 627 5.46 1.12 21.81
CA HIS A 627 4.56 0.02 22.17
C HIS A 627 4.94 -1.29 21.45
N PRO A 628 6.15 -1.82 21.70
CA PRO A 628 6.66 -2.99 20.98
C PRO A 628 5.80 -4.24 21.19
N GLY A 629 5.57 -4.98 20.11
CA GLY A 629 4.75 -6.20 20.06
C GLY A 629 3.24 -5.95 20.01
N THR A 630 2.81 -4.71 19.80
CA THR A 630 1.38 -4.35 19.74
C THR A 630 0.74 -4.70 18.41
N TRP A 631 1.49 -4.60 17.32
CA TRP A 631 1.06 -4.82 15.94
C TRP A 631 1.62 -6.15 15.40
N ALA A 632 0.90 -6.73 14.45
CA ALA A 632 1.40 -7.90 13.72
C ALA A 632 2.62 -7.55 12.85
N ALA A 633 2.62 -6.33 12.30
CA ALA A 633 3.72 -5.77 11.53
C ALA A 633 3.50 -4.25 11.32
N GLY A 634 4.60 -3.50 11.16
CA GLY A 634 4.62 -2.10 10.76
C GLY A 634 5.26 -1.88 9.38
N ILE A 635 4.67 -1.01 8.57
CA ILE A 635 5.16 -0.63 7.25
C ILE A 635 5.37 0.88 7.21
N ALA A 636 6.63 1.31 7.19
CA ALA A 636 7.03 2.71 7.15
C ALA A 636 7.54 3.11 5.76
N VAL A 637 6.80 3.98 5.06
CA VAL A 637 7.20 4.47 3.73
C VAL A 637 7.70 5.91 3.80
N ALA A 638 8.87 6.17 3.22
CA ALA A 638 9.56 7.46 3.23
C ALA A 638 9.54 8.16 4.60
N PRO A 639 9.94 7.48 5.70
CA PRO A 639 9.83 8.04 7.04
C PRO A 639 10.80 9.19 7.25
N VAL A 640 10.35 10.27 7.89
CA VAL A 640 11.26 11.22 8.55
C VAL A 640 11.79 10.54 9.81
N THR A 641 13.11 10.41 9.95
CA THR A 641 13.73 9.76 11.11
C THR A 641 14.53 10.74 11.96
N ARG A 642 15.03 11.80 11.32
CA ARG A 642 15.81 12.85 11.96
C ARG A 642 15.32 14.22 11.50
N TRP A 643 14.58 14.93 12.36
CA TRP A 643 13.96 16.22 12.07
C TRP A 643 14.96 17.33 11.70
N GLN A 644 16.22 17.22 12.13
CA GLN A 644 17.27 18.16 11.72
C GLN A 644 17.64 18.09 10.23
N LEU A 645 17.16 17.08 9.50
CA LEU A 645 17.34 16.98 8.05
C LEU A 645 16.25 17.72 7.26
N TYR A 646 15.19 18.15 7.93
CA TYR A 646 14.03 18.78 7.32
C TYR A 646 14.11 20.31 7.45
N ASP A 647 13.29 21.03 6.70
CA ASP A 647 13.45 22.48 6.52
C ASP A 647 13.11 23.31 7.77
N THR A 648 13.46 24.58 7.74
CA THR A 648 13.22 25.54 8.83
C THR A 648 11.73 25.77 9.11
N HIS A 649 10.90 26.04 8.10
CA HIS A 649 9.53 26.53 8.31
C HIS A 649 8.62 25.42 8.82
N TYR A 650 8.69 24.21 8.25
CA TYR A 650 7.94 23.08 8.78
C TYR A 650 8.43 22.72 10.19
N THR A 651 9.73 22.48 10.34
CA THR A 651 10.23 21.82 11.56
C THR A 651 10.25 22.77 12.76
N GLU A 652 10.68 24.02 12.59
CA GLU A 652 10.78 24.96 13.70
C GLU A 652 9.40 25.40 14.21
N ARG A 653 8.37 25.40 13.35
CA ARG A 653 6.96 25.64 13.73
C ARG A 653 6.52 24.70 14.85
N TYR A 654 6.86 23.42 14.72
CA TYR A 654 6.38 22.39 15.64
C TYR A 654 7.38 22.05 16.73
N LEU A 655 8.68 22.09 16.45
CA LEU A 655 9.72 21.59 17.38
C LEU A 655 10.61 22.69 17.98
N GLY A 656 10.54 23.92 17.47
CA GLY A 656 11.42 25.02 17.87
C GLY A 656 12.78 25.00 17.16
N ASP A 657 13.74 25.78 17.65
CA ASP A 657 15.07 25.89 17.02
C ASP A 657 16.00 24.79 17.57
N PRO A 658 16.55 23.87 16.76
CA PRO A 658 17.38 22.80 17.27
C PRO A 658 18.62 23.33 17.99
N GLN A 659 19.17 24.50 17.65
CA GLN A 659 20.32 25.06 18.37
C GLN A 659 20.02 25.36 19.85
N ARG A 660 18.73 25.54 20.21
CA ARG A 660 18.26 25.87 21.57
C ARG A 660 17.46 24.74 22.19
N ASP A 661 16.73 24.00 21.38
CA ASP A 661 15.74 22.99 21.75
C ASP A 661 16.17 21.56 21.37
N MET A 662 17.48 21.25 21.28
CA MET A 662 17.98 19.91 20.87
C MET A 662 17.29 18.74 21.60
N GLY A 663 16.98 18.87 22.89
CA GLY A 663 16.30 17.82 23.65
C GLY A 663 14.86 17.54 23.18
N VAL A 664 14.19 18.49 22.53
CA VAL A 664 12.89 18.28 21.86
C VAL A 664 13.09 17.42 20.61
N TYR A 665 14.11 17.74 19.82
CA TYR A 665 14.44 17.00 18.60
C TYR A 665 14.88 15.57 18.91
N GLU A 666 15.72 15.37 19.92
CA GLU A 666 16.16 14.03 20.35
C GLU A 666 14.99 13.12 20.73
N LYS A 667 13.97 13.66 21.42
CA LYS A 667 12.74 12.93 21.78
C LYS A 667 11.83 12.69 20.60
N SER A 668 11.70 13.68 19.71
CA SER A 668 10.80 13.62 18.56
C SER A 668 11.37 12.77 17.43
N ASN A 669 12.69 12.62 17.32
CA ASN A 669 13.32 11.75 16.33
C ASN A 669 12.91 10.28 16.51
N ALA A 670 12.81 9.55 15.40
CA ALA A 670 12.49 8.13 15.36
C ALA A 670 13.78 7.31 15.25
N LEU A 671 14.67 7.55 16.21
CA LEU A 671 15.96 6.88 16.31
C LEU A 671 16.22 6.38 17.72
N ALA A 672 15.88 7.13 18.78
CA ALA A 672 16.40 6.86 20.12
C ALA A 672 16.09 5.44 20.66
N ASP A 673 14.97 4.85 20.25
CA ASP A 673 14.38 3.66 20.88
C ASP A 673 14.27 2.47 19.92
N THR A 674 15.00 2.47 18.81
CA THR A 674 14.97 1.42 17.78
C THR A 674 15.24 0.01 18.33
N ALA A 675 16.10 -0.14 19.34
CA ALA A 675 16.39 -1.41 20.01
C ALA A 675 15.17 -2.05 20.70
N LYS A 676 14.11 -1.28 20.97
CA LYS A 676 12.87 -1.78 21.59
C LYS A 676 11.93 -2.44 20.58
N ILE A 677 12.07 -2.14 19.29
CA ILE A 677 11.17 -2.61 18.24
C ILE A 677 11.16 -4.14 18.23
N ALA A 678 10.00 -4.73 18.52
CA ALA A 678 9.80 -6.18 18.53
C ALA A 678 8.90 -6.65 17.37
N ASP A 679 8.10 -5.74 16.82
CA ASP A 679 7.19 -6.01 15.70
C ASP A 679 8.00 -6.10 14.38
N PRO A 680 7.63 -7.00 13.46
CA PRO A 680 8.20 -7.01 12.12
C PRO A 680 8.06 -5.64 11.44
N LEU A 681 9.17 -5.11 10.92
CA LEU A 681 9.24 -3.80 10.30
C LEU A 681 9.66 -3.89 8.83
N LEU A 682 8.86 -3.31 7.93
CA LEU A 682 9.21 -3.05 6.53
C LEU A 682 9.45 -1.55 6.31
N ILE A 683 10.67 -1.19 5.89
CA ILE A 683 11.03 0.16 5.48
C ILE A 683 10.99 0.27 3.96
N VAL A 684 10.26 1.25 3.43
CA VAL A 684 10.17 1.50 2.00
C VAL A 684 10.61 2.92 1.67
N HIS A 685 11.41 3.11 0.62
CA HIS A 685 11.83 4.47 0.23
C HIS A 685 12.18 4.57 -1.27
N GLY A 686 11.82 5.69 -1.89
CA GLY A 686 12.37 6.11 -3.18
C GLY A 686 13.82 6.57 -3.03
N MET A 687 14.75 6.05 -3.83
CA MET A 687 16.18 6.39 -3.69
C MET A 687 16.58 7.70 -4.38
N ALA A 688 15.60 8.43 -4.91
CA ALA A 688 15.75 9.77 -5.46
C ALA A 688 14.79 10.77 -4.77
N ASP A 689 14.33 10.45 -3.56
CA ASP A 689 13.46 11.33 -2.77
C ASP A 689 14.13 12.68 -2.50
N ASP A 690 13.42 13.74 -2.86
CA ASP A 690 13.86 15.13 -2.75
C ASP A 690 13.09 15.97 -1.74
N ASN A 691 12.12 15.35 -1.07
CA ASN A 691 11.41 15.94 0.05
C ASN A 691 11.95 15.32 1.35
N VAL A 692 11.69 14.03 1.56
CA VAL A 692 12.25 13.28 2.68
C VAL A 692 13.48 12.55 2.16
N VAL A 693 14.60 13.25 2.10
CA VAL A 693 15.83 12.71 1.50
C VAL A 693 16.22 11.35 2.10
N PHE A 694 16.77 10.47 1.26
CA PHE A 694 17.02 9.05 1.57
C PHE A 694 17.97 8.84 2.77
N GLU A 695 18.73 9.86 3.16
CA GLU A 695 19.52 9.93 4.38
C GLU A 695 18.69 9.63 5.63
N ASN A 696 17.38 9.92 5.65
CA ASN A 696 16.48 9.53 6.73
C ASN A 696 16.39 8.00 6.88
N SER A 697 16.15 7.27 5.79
CA SER A 697 16.17 5.80 5.82
C SER A 697 17.56 5.27 6.12
N SER A 698 18.61 5.88 5.58
CA SER A 698 19.99 5.46 5.83
C SER A 698 20.35 5.57 7.32
N ALA A 699 19.89 6.62 8.01
CA ALA A 699 20.14 6.83 9.44
C ALA A 699 19.51 5.73 10.31
N ILE A 700 18.24 5.35 10.05
CA ILE A 700 17.58 4.30 10.83
C ILE A 700 18.10 2.90 10.46
N ILE A 701 18.40 2.65 9.18
CA ILE A 701 19.02 1.39 8.72
C ILE A 701 20.33 1.15 9.48
N ALA A 702 21.21 2.16 9.51
CA ALA A 702 22.49 2.06 10.21
C ALA A 702 22.30 1.79 11.71
N LYS A 703 21.29 2.40 12.33
CA LYS A 703 21.00 2.22 13.75
C LYS A 703 20.43 0.84 14.08
N LEU A 704 19.41 0.38 13.34
CA LEU A 704 18.83 -0.96 13.50
C LEU A 704 19.89 -2.07 13.31
N GLN A 705 20.74 -1.95 12.28
CA GLN A 705 21.84 -2.88 12.05
C GLN A 705 22.86 -2.87 13.20
N GLY A 706 23.23 -1.68 13.70
CA GLY A 706 24.14 -1.53 14.82
C GLY A 706 23.61 -2.10 16.14
N GLU A 707 22.28 -2.21 16.27
CA GLU A 707 21.58 -2.75 17.44
C GLU A 707 21.12 -4.21 17.25
N ALA A 708 21.44 -4.82 16.10
CA ALA A 708 21.01 -6.17 15.73
C ALA A 708 19.48 -6.37 15.73
N VAL A 709 18.71 -5.32 15.41
CA VAL A 709 17.25 -5.40 15.24
C VAL A 709 16.93 -5.79 13.79
N PRO A 710 16.21 -6.90 13.54
CA PRO A 710 15.86 -7.31 12.19
C PRO A 710 14.80 -6.39 11.58
N PHE A 711 14.94 -6.12 10.27
CA PHE A 711 13.95 -5.39 9.48
C PHE A 711 14.07 -5.81 8.00
N GLU A 712 13.00 -5.60 7.25
CA GLU A 712 13.01 -5.73 5.79
C GLU A 712 13.04 -4.35 5.13
N MET A 713 13.59 -4.29 3.91
CA MET A 713 13.67 -3.06 3.14
C MET A 713 13.22 -3.28 1.70
N MET A 714 12.48 -2.32 1.15
CA MET A 714 12.18 -2.25 -0.28
C MET A 714 12.52 -0.86 -0.81
N LEU A 715 13.55 -0.78 -1.65
CA LEU A 715 14.01 0.47 -2.22
C LEU A 715 13.59 0.60 -3.68
N TYR A 716 13.26 1.81 -4.10
CA TYR A 716 12.80 2.13 -5.44
C TYR A 716 13.77 3.09 -6.13
N PRO A 717 14.75 2.59 -6.92
CA PRO A 717 15.69 3.42 -7.66
C PRO A 717 14.97 4.37 -8.63
N GLY A 718 15.37 5.64 -8.63
CA GLY A 718 14.84 6.68 -9.51
C GLY A 718 13.48 7.25 -9.11
N PHE A 719 12.83 6.72 -8.07
CA PHE A 719 11.59 7.27 -7.53
C PHE A 719 11.87 8.32 -6.45
N THR A 720 11.09 9.40 -6.48
CA THR A 720 11.14 10.51 -5.51
C THR A 720 10.25 10.20 -4.29
N HIS A 721 9.75 11.23 -3.60
CA HIS A 721 8.76 11.08 -2.52
C HIS A 721 7.48 10.35 -2.94
N ARG A 722 7.24 10.24 -4.25
CA ARG A 722 6.11 9.52 -4.84
C ARG A 722 6.57 8.27 -5.59
N ILE A 723 6.23 7.09 -5.06
CA ILE A 723 6.45 5.80 -5.73
C ILE A 723 5.14 5.39 -6.40
N SER A 724 4.92 5.81 -7.65
CA SER A 724 3.65 5.53 -8.34
C SER A 724 3.77 5.22 -9.83
N GLY A 725 2.88 4.36 -10.32
CA GLY A 725 2.77 3.94 -11.72
C GLY A 725 2.08 2.59 -11.83
N PRO A 726 1.51 2.20 -12.99
CA PRO A 726 0.68 0.99 -13.10
C PRO A 726 1.36 -0.28 -12.57
N THR A 727 2.64 -0.48 -12.92
CA THR A 727 3.42 -1.64 -12.50
C THR A 727 4.05 -1.45 -11.12
N VAL A 728 4.68 -0.30 -10.86
CA VAL A 728 5.42 -0.08 -9.60
C VAL A 728 4.49 0.04 -8.40
N SER A 729 3.31 0.65 -8.54
CA SER A 729 2.32 0.71 -7.46
C SER A 729 1.78 -0.69 -7.14
N ARG A 730 1.54 -1.52 -8.16
CA ARG A 730 1.19 -2.93 -7.96
C ARG A 730 2.30 -3.65 -7.18
N HIS A 731 3.54 -3.55 -7.64
CA HIS A 731 4.70 -4.15 -6.98
C HIS A 731 4.82 -3.72 -5.51
N LEU A 732 4.61 -2.42 -5.24
CA LEU A 732 4.66 -1.84 -3.90
C LEU A 732 3.63 -2.49 -2.96
N TYR A 733 2.36 -2.47 -3.32
CA TYR A 733 1.31 -3.02 -2.48
C TYR A 733 1.37 -4.56 -2.41
N GLU A 734 1.72 -5.26 -3.49
CA GLU A 734 1.95 -6.71 -3.45
C GLU A 734 3.14 -7.08 -2.54
N THR A 735 4.18 -6.25 -2.47
CA THR A 735 5.28 -6.43 -1.53
C THR A 735 4.84 -6.22 -0.09
N MET A 736 4.05 -5.18 0.19
CA MET A 736 3.46 -4.98 1.51
C MET A 736 2.60 -6.17 1.92
N PHE A 737 1.71 -6.65 1.05
CA PHE A 737 0.88 -7.79 1.39
C PHE A 737 1.66 -9.09 1.53
N ARG A 738 2.69 -9.35 0.72
CA ARG A 738 3.58 -10.50 0.94
C ARG A 738 4.35 -10.41 2.25
N PHE A 739 4.69 -9.20 2.69
CA PHE A 739 5.29 -8.97 4.00
C PHE A 739 4.29 -9.25 5.14
N LEU A 740 3.04 -8.76 5.01
CA LEU A 740 2.00 -9.04 5.99
C LEU A 740 1.59 -10.52 6.02
N ASP A 741 1.50 -11.16 4.87
CA ASP A 741 1.15 -12.59 4.74
C ASP A 741 2.23 -13.43 5.46
N ARG A 742 3.53 -13.14 5.25
CA ARG A 742 4.67 -13.80 5.95
C ARG A 742 4.72 -13.61 7.45
N ASN A 743 4.27 -12.45 7.92
CA ASN A 743 4.25 -12.09 9.34
C ASN A 743 2.88 -12.36 10.00
N GLY A 744 2.00 -13.10 9.32
CA GLY A 744 0.84 -13.78 9.89
C GLY A 744 0.90 -15.27 9.59
N GLY A 745 1.55 -16.04 10.46
CA GLY A 745 1.86 -17.45 10.27
C GLY A 745 0.66 -18.40 10.34
N TYR A 746 0.94 -19.68 10.06
CA TYR A 746 -0.03 -20.76 10.10
C TYR A 746 -0.27 -21.27 11.52
N ARG A 747 -1.49 -21.71 11.78
CA ARG A 747 -1.81 -22.52 12.96
C ARG A 747 -1.77 -23.99 12.55
N ILE A 748 -0.74 -24.72 13.01
CA ILE A 748 -0.45 -26.10 12.63
C ILE A 748 -0.74 -27.08 13.75
N VAL A 749 -1.43 -28.17 13.45
CA VAL A 749 -1.63 -29.29 14.39
C VAL A 749 -0.77 -30.46 13.96
N VAL A 750 -0.02 -31.07 14.87
CA VAL A 750 0.64 -32.37 14.65
C VAL A 750 -0.10 -33.42 15.45
N VAL A 751 -0.81 -34.32 14.76
CA VAL A 751 -1.57 -35.42 15.35
C VAL A 751 -0.71 -36.68 15.38
N GLY A 752 -0.68 -37.39 16.51
CA GLY A 752 0.29 -38.48 16.73
C GLY A 752 1.66 -37.97 17.17
N ALA A 753 1.72 -36.76 17.73
CA ALA A 753 2.96 -36.04 18.06
C ALA A 753 3.95 -36.79 18.98
N THR A 754 3.49 -37.80 19.72
CA THR A 754 4.37 -38.61 20.59
C THR A 754 5.03 -39.79 19.90
N GLY A 755 4.56 -40.19 18.71
CA GLY A 755 5.13 -41.26 17.90
C GLY A 755 6.34 -40.80 17.07
N ASN A 756 7.10 -41.74 16.50
CA ASN A 756 8.36 -41.43 15.80
C ASN A 756 8.17 -40.42 14.65
N VAL A 757 7.18 -40.66 13.77
CA VAL A 757 6.90 -39.75 12.64
C VAL A 757 6.37 -38.39 13.13
N GLY A 758 5.54 -38.37 14.18
CA GLY A 758 5.01 -37.12 14.72
C GLY A 758 6.09 -36.24 15.37
N ARG A 759 7.03 -36.85 16.09
CA ARG A 759 8.23 -36.16 16.59
C ARG A 759 9.08 -35.63 15.45
N GLU A 760 9.26 -36.44 14.41
CA GLU A 760 10.04 -36.03 13.24
C GLU A 760 9.38 -34.89 12.46
N MET A 761 8.04 -34.86 12.36
CA MET A 761 7.32 -33.71 11.80
C MET A 761 7.58 -32.44 12.60
N LEU A 762 7.58 -32.51 13.94
CA LEU A 762 7.89 -31.37 14.80
C LEU A 762 9.33 -30.90 14.62
N ASN A 763 10.28 -31.83 14.54
CA ASN A 763 11.69 -31.51 14.28
C ASN A 763 11.86 -30.81 12.93
N ILE A 764 11.28 -31.36 11.87
CA ILE A 764 11.41 -30.82 10.51
C ILE A 764 10.71 -29.46 10.38
N LEU A 765 9.53 -29.27 10.99
CA LEU A 765 8.87 -27.97 11.03
C LEU A 765 9.76 -26.89 11.67
N ALA A 766 10.52 -27.26 12.71
CA ALA A 766 11.49 -26.37 13.35
C ALA A 766 12.75 -26.17 12.49
N GLU A 767 13.37 -27.24 11.99
CA GLU A 767 14.58 -27.21 11.15
C GLU A 767 14.39 -26.39 9.87
N ARG A 768 13.19 -26.42 9.30
CA ARG A 768 12.84 -25.71 8.07
C ARG A 768 12.23 -24.33 8.32
N GLU A 769 12.20 -23.88 9.58
CA GLU A 769 11.63 -22.60 9.99
C GLU A 769 10.22 -22.37 9.42
N PHE A 770 9.39 -23.42 9.44
CA PHE A 770 8.05 -23.34 8.87
C PHE A 770 7.26 -22.23 9.58
N PRO A 771 6.61 -21.30 8.84
CA PRO A 771 6.00 -20.10 9.42
C PRO A 771 4.76 -20.44 10.25
N CYS A 772 4.96 -20.88 11.50
CA CYS A 772 3.90 -21.25 12.44
C CYS A 772 3.68 -20.15 13.48
N ASP A 773 2.49 -19.54 13.48
CA ASP A 773 2.05 -18.66 14.59
C ASP A 773 1.74 -19.48 15.85
N GLU A 774 1.14 -20.65 15.65
CA GLU A 774 0.74 -21.53 16.73
C GLU A 774 0.91 -22.98 16.30
N ILE A 775 1.40 -23.81 17.23
CA ILE A 775 1.54 -25.25 17.00
C ILE A 775 0.93 -26.05 18.15
N ALA A 776 0.05 -27.00 17.82
CA ALA A 776 -0.53 -27.93 18.77
C ALA A 776 0.03 -29.34 18.57
N ALA A 777 0.62 -29.90 19.63
CA ALA A 777 0.94 -31.31 19.70
C ALA A 777 -0.28 -32.08 20.22
N VAL A 778 -0.84 -32.98 19.40
CA VAL A 778 -2.05 -33.74 19.70
C VAL A 778 -1.75 -35.23 19.62
N ALA A 779 -2.20 -36.00 20.61
CA ALA A 779 -2.04 -37.45 20.61
C ALA A 779 -3.18 -38.15 21.36
N SER A 780 -3.07 -39.47 21.50
CA SER A 780 -4.06 -40.29 22.21
C SER A 780 -4.27 -39.84 23.67
N PRO A 781 -5.41 -40.18 24.31
CA PRO A 781 -5.67 -39.87 25.72
C PRO A 781 -4.55 -40.28 26.69
N ARG A 782 -3.82 -41.35 26.37
CA ARG A 782 -2.70 -41.86 27.20
C ARG A 782 -1.49 -40.93 27.24
N SER A 783 -1.34 -40.07 26.23
CA SER A 783 -0.22 -39.13 26.11
C SER A 783 -0.59 -37.71 26.58
N HIS A 784 -1.83 -37.49 27.00
CA HIS A 784 -2.29 -36.17 27.41
C HIS A 784 -1.44 -35.62 28.56
N GLY A 785 -1.03 -34.36 28.44
CA GLY A 785 -0.23 -33.67 29.46
C GLY A 785 1.25 -33.99 29.46
N THR A 786 1.72 -34.95 28.64
CA THR A 786 3.16 -35.18 28.43
C THR A 786 3.78 -33.98 27.71
N GLU A 787 5.02 -33.63 28.05
CA GLU A 787 5.77 -32.60 27.33
C GLU A 787 6.67 -33.22 26.28
N ILE A 788 6.71 -32.62 25.10
CA ILE A 788 7.63 -32.97 24.02
C ILE A 788 8.31 -31.71 23.48
N ASP A 789 9.53 -31.85 22.99
CA ASP A 789 10.28 -30.74 22.41
C ASP A 789 9.81 -30.44 20.98
N PHE A 790 9.83 -29.16 20.60
CA PHE A 790 9.60 -28.72 19.23
C PHE A 790 10.95 -28.51 18.52
N GLY A 791 11.50 -29.59 17.95
CA GLY A 791 12.86 -29.58 17.41
C GLY A 791 13.90 -29.14 18.44
N GLU A 792 14.99 -28.55 17.95
CA GLU A 792 16.05 -27.97 18.80
C GLU A 792 15.77 -26.52 19.20
N SER A 793 14.53 -26.03 19.07
CA SER A 793 14.16 -24.63 19.34
C SER A 793 14.18 -24.23 20.83
N GLY A 794 14.34 -25.18 21.74
CA GLY A 794 14.18 -24.99 23.19
C GLY A 794 12.72 -24.84 23.66
N LYS A 795 11.74 -24.86 22.75
CA LYS A 795 10.30 -24.78 23.07
C LYS A 795 9.73 -26.16 23.39
N LYS A 796 9.00 -26.26 24.50
CA LYS A 796 8.25 -27.47 24.89
C LYS A 796 6.76 -27.33 24.59
N LEU A 797 6.17 -28.39 24.06
CA LEU A 797 4.75 -28.48 23.75
C LEU A 797 4.07 -29.47 24.70
N LYS A 798 3.00 -29.04 25.35
CA LYS A 798 2.15 -29.91 26.17
C LYS A 798 1.15 -30.64 25.27
N VAL A 799 1.18 -31.97 25.31
CA VAL A 799 0.37 -32.81 24.44
C VAL A 799 -1.11 -32.75 24.83
N GLN A 800 -1.96 -32.44 23.85
CA GLN A 800 -3.41 -32.36 24.01
C GLN A 800 -4.10 -33.68 23.60
N ASN A 801 -5.27 -33.93 24.17
CA ASN A 801 -6.04 -35.14 23.90
C ASN A 801 -6.83 -35.00 22.60
N ILE A 802 -6.54 -35.87 21.62
CA ILE A 802 -7.20 -35.90 20.32
C ILE A 802 -8.72 -36.05 20.41
N GLU A 803 -9.26 -36.76 21.41
CA GLU A 803 -10.71 -36.98 21.50
C GLU A 803 -11.48 -35.67 21.65
N ASN A 804 -10.91 -34.72 22.41
CA ASN A 804 -11.53 -33.45 22.78
C ASN A 804 -10.91 -32.25 22.06
N PHE A 805 -9.96 -32.47 21.15
CA PHE A 805 -9.29 -31.39 20.44
C PHE A 805 -10.22 -30.77 19.38
N ASP A 806 -10.37 -29.44 19.45
CA ASP A 806 -11.13 -28.64 18.49
C ASP A 806 -10.20 -28.15 17.36
N PHE A 807 -10.53 -28.55 16.14
CA PHE A 807 -9.80 -28.18 14.94
C PHE A 807 -10.25 -26.86 14.32
N THR A 808 -11.26 -26.20 14.89
CA THR A 808 -11.79 -24.92 14.40
C THR A 808 -10.71 -23.83 14.44
N GLY A 809 -10.51 -23.15 13.31
CA GLY A 809 -9.53 -22.06 13.18
C GLY A 809 -8.07 -22.50 13.07
N TRP A 810 -7.80 -23.80 12.94
CA TRP A 810 -6.47 -24.33 12.56
C TRP A 810 -6.36 -24.44 11.04
N ASP A 811 -5.20 -24.10 10.49
CA ASP A 811 -5.00 -24.04 9.03
C ASP A 811 -4.70 -25.42 8.45
N MET A 812 -3.75 -26.13 9.05
CA MET A 812 -3.32 -27.45 8.59
C MET A 812 -3.12 -28.41 9.76
N ALA A 813 -3.41 -29.69 9.52
CA ALA A 813 -3.12 -30.76 10.47
C ALA A 813 -2.31 -31.87 9.82
N LEU A 814 -1.10 -32.10 10.33
CA LEU A 814 -0.22 -33.19 9.93
C LEU A 814 -0.55 -34.44 10.76
N PHE A 815 -1.11 -35.45 10.10
CA PHE A 815 -1.57 -36.67 10.76
C PHE A 815 -0.50 -37.77 10.67
N ALA A 816 0.21 -37.99 11.77
CA ALA A 816 1.12 -39.11 12.00
C ALA A 816 0.45 -40.22 12.84
N ALA A 817 -0.83 -40.49 12.60
CA ALA A 817 -1.61 -41.52 13.27
C ALA A 817 -1.92 -42.70 12.35
N GLY A 818 -2.25 -43.86 12.94
CA GLY A 818 -2.69 -45.03 12.18
C GLY A 818 -4.08 -44.84 11.57
N SER A 819 -4.44 -45.70 10.59
CA SER A 819 -5.70 -45.59 9.84
C SER A 819 -6.97 -45.61 10.71
N GLY A 820 -6.95 -46.27 11.87
CA GLY A 820 -8.08 -46.29 12.81
C GLY A 820 -8.41 -44.89 13.37
N PRO A 821 -7.51 -44.26 14.15
CA PRO A 821 -7.70 -42.88 14.59
C PRO A 821 -7.91 -41.88 13.44
N THR A 822 -7.21 -42.04 12.31
CA THR A 822 -7.39 -41.18 11.14
C THR A 822 -8.83 -41.24 10.61
N ALA A 823 -9.45 -42.43 10.55
CA ALA A 823 -10.83 -42.59 10.07
C ALA A 823 -11.86 -41.78 10.88
N ILE A 824 -11.56 -41.49 12.15
CA ILE A 824 -12.43 -40.73 13.05
C ILE A 824 -12.08 -39.24 12.98
N HIS A 825 -10.81 -38.89 13.13
CA HIS A 825 -10.41 -37.50 13.40
C HIS A 825 -10.04 -36.70 12.14
N ALA A 826 -9.60 -37.33 11.04
CA ALA A 826 -9.29 -36.59 9.81
C ALA A 826 -10.56 -35.97 9.19
N PRO A 827 -11.70 -36.68 9.06
CA PRO A 827 -12.95 -36.05 8.65
C PRO A 827 -13.41 -34.93 9.60
N ARG A 828 -13.14 -35.08 10.91
CA ARG A 828 -13.51 -34.09 11.93
C ARG A 828 -12.70 -32.78 11.77
N ALA A 829 -11.40 -32.89 11.50
CA ALA A 829 -10.55 -31.75 11.20
C ALA A 829 -10.92 -31.08 9.86
N ALA A 830 -11.10 -31.89 8.81
CA ALA A 830 -11.52 -31.44 7.49
C ALA A 830 -12.86 -30.68 7.50
N ALA A 831 -13.84 -31.18 8.27
CA ALA A 831 -15.14 -30.54 8.44
C ALA A 831 -15.07 -29.22 9.21
N ALA A 832 -14.07 -29.03 10.07
CA ALA A 832 -13.81 -27.78 10.78
C ALA A 832 -13.06 -26.73 9.94
N GLY A 833 -12.77 -27.05 8.66
CA GLY A 833 -12.03 -26.18 7.74
C GLY A 833 -10.50 -26.33 7.82
N CYS A 834 -9.98 -27.24 8.64
CA CYS A 834 -8.55 -27.53 8.75
C CYS A 834 -8.12 -28.55 7.68
N VAL A 835 -7.13 -28.21 6.85
CA VAL A 835 -6.67 -29.11 5.79
C VAL A 835 -5.80 -30.22 6.39
N VAL A 836 -6.18 -31.48 6.18
CA VAL A 836 -5.46 -32.63 6.73
C VAL A 836 -4.43 -33.15 5.74
N ILE A 837 -3.19 -33.34 6.19
CA ILE A 837 -2.15 -34.08 5.47
C ILE A 837 -1.98 -35.42 6.19
N ASP A 838 -2.59 -36.47 5.65
CA ASP A 838 -2.67 -37.80 6.25
C ASP A 838 -1.51 -38.70 5.86
N ASN A 839 -0.73 -39.16 6.84
CA ASN A 839 0.33 -40.13 6.63
C ASN A 839 -0.16 -41.60 6.63
N SER A 840 -1.40 -41.84 7.03
CA SER A 840 -1.95 -43.19 7.08
C SER A 840 -2.19 -43.78 5.69
N SER A 841 -2.46 -45.08 5.62
CA SER A 841 -2.82 -45.75 4.36
C SER A 841 -4.29 -45.56 3.95
N LEU A 842 -5.10 -44.90 4.77
CA LEU A 842 -6.55 -44.87 4.62
C LEU A 842 -7.01 -44.18 3.34
N TYR A 843 -6.48 -42.99 3.04
CA TYR A 843 -6.95 -42.15 1.94
C TYR A 843 -6.12 -42.23 0.67
N ARG A 844 -5.00 -42.96 0.67
CA ARG A 844 -4.04 -42.95 -0.44
C ARG A 844 -4.65 -43.34 -1.78
N MET A 845 -5.60 -44.28 -1.78
CA MET A 845 -6.29 -44.75 -2.99
C MET A 845 -7.71 -44.21 -3.14
N ASP A 846 -8.15 -43.27 -2.30
CA ASP A 846 -9.43 -42.59 -2.47
C ASP A 846 -9.38 -41.70 -3.73
N PRO A 847 -10.36 -41.77 -4.65
CA PRO A 847 -10.35 -40.99 -5.89
C PRO A 847 -10.56 -39.48 -5.67
N ASP A 848 -11.08 -39.08 -4.51
CA ASP A 848 -11.33 -37.68 -4.15
C ASP A 848 -10.26 -37.10 -3.22
N VAL A 849 -9.23 -37.89 -2.87
CA VAL A 849 -8.07 -37.43 -2.10
C VAL A 849 -6.82 -37.47 -2.98
N PRO A 850 -6.12 -36.34 -3.18
CA PRO A 850 -4.86 -36.34 -3.89
C PRO A 850 -3.77 -37.07 -3.08
N LEU A 851 -2.92 -37.82 -3.78
CA LEU A 851 -1.74 -38.49 -3.22
C LEU A 851 -0.51 -37.77 -3.76
N VAL A 852 0.22 -37.05 -2.91
CA VAL A 852 1.16 -36.02 -3.35
C VAL A 852 2.60 -36.33 -2.92
N VAL A 853 3.52 -36.22 -3.87
CA VAL A 853 4.96 -36.07 -3.63
C VAL A 853 5.35 -34.75 -4.31
N PRO A 854 5.71 -33.70 -3.55
CA PRO A 854 5.90 -32.35 -4.09
C PRO A 854 6.90 -32.27 -5.26
N GLU A 855 7.95 -33.11 -5.27
CA GLU A 855 8.93 -33.15 -6.35
C GLU A 855 8.44 -33.89 -7.61
N VAL A 856 7.34 -34.65 -7.53
CA VAL A 856 6.89 -35.55 -8.59
C VAL A 856 5.59 -35.07 -9.23
N ASN A 857 4.57 -34.77 -8.43
CA ASN A 857 3.24 -34.42 -8.91
C ASN A 857 2.63 -33.22 -8.15
N PRO A 858 3.33 -32.06 -8.10
CA PRO A 858 2.90 -30.92 -7.31
C PRO A 858 1.49 -30.42 -7.67
N ASP A 859 1.08 -30.53 -8.94
CA ASP A 859 -0.24 -30.06 -9.39
C ASP A 859 -1.41 -30.91 -8.89
N ALA A 860 -1.16 -32.15 -8.43
CA ALA A 860 -2.20 -32.98 -7.83
C ALA A 860 -2.79 -32.35 -6.56
N ILE A 861 -2.02 -31.46 -5.90
CA ILE A 861 -2.47 -30.79 -4.68
C ILE A 861 -3.75 -29.98 -4.90
N ASP A 862 -3.99 -29.46 -6.10
CA ASP A 862 -5.16 -28.63 -6.43
C ASP A 862 -6.50 -29.36 -6.15
N GLY A 863 -6.49 -30.69 -6.13
CA GLY A 863 -7.66 -31.53 -5.85
C GLY A 863 -8.05 -31.65 -4.37
N TYR A 864 -7.27 -31.10 -3.43
CA TYR A 864 -7.49 -31.28 -1.98
C TYR A 864 -8.85 -30.81 -1.49
N THR A 865 -9.41 -29.78 -2.13
CA THR A 865 -10.67 -29.11 -1.74
C THR A 865 -11.89 -30.02 -1.75
N LYS A 866 -11.84 -31.16 -2.46
CA LYS A 866 -12.94 -32.14 -2.50
C LYS A 866 -13.27 -32.71 -1.13
N LYS A 867 -12.26 -32.93 -0.29
CA LYS A 867 -12.42 -33.51 1.06
C LYS A 867 -11.66 -32.76 2.14
N ASN A 868 -10.90 -31.71 1.82
CA ASN A 868 -9.92 -31.06 2.70
C ASN A 868 -8.90 -32.04 3.29
N ILE A 869 -8.56 -33.09 2.54
CA ILE A 869 -7.58 -34.11 2.92
C ILE A 869 -6.61 -34.29 1.76
N ILE A 870 -5.33 -34.40 2.07
CA ILE A 870 -4.23 -34.78 1.17
C ILE A 870 -3.58 -36.01 1.77
N ALA A 871 -3.32 -37.03 0.96
CA ALA A 871 -2.64 -38.23 1.41
C ALA A 871 -1.13 -38.13 1.15
N ASN A 872 -0.34 -38.52 2.15
CA ASN A 872 1.08 -38.78 2.05
C ASN A 872 1.29 -40.25 1.58
N PRO A 873 2.22 -40.51 0.67
CA PRO A 873 2.48 -41.86 0.17
C PRO A 873 3.16 -42.78 1.18
N ASN A 874 3.26 -44.05 0.80
CA ASN A 874 4.08 -45.05 1.44
C ASN A 874 5.56 -44.63 1.41
N CYS A 875 6.28 -44.90 2.50
CA CYS A 875 7.67 -44.49 2.67
C CYS A 875 8.64 -45.10 1.65
N SER A 876 8.41 -46.34 1.20
CA SER A 876 9.16 -46.95 0.09
C SER A 876 8.74 -46.37 -1.26
N THR A 877 7.44 -46.15 -1.47
CA THR A 877 6.96 -45.56 -2.72
C THR A 877 7.51 -44.14 -2.92
N ALA A 878 7.51 -43.32 -1.88
CA ALA A 878 7.94 -41.92 -1.91
C ALA A 878 9.38 -41.77 -2.43
N GLN A 879 10.33 -42.50 -1.84
CA GLN A 879 11.73 -42.47 -2.27
C GLN A 879 11.89 -42.99 -3.71
N MET A 880 11.17 -44.06 -4.07
CA MET A 880 11.23 -44.63 -5.41
C MET A 880 10.80 -43.62 -6.46
N VAL A 881 9.62 -43.00 -6.30
CA VAL A 881 9.06 -42.12 -7.34
C VAL A 881 9.87 -40.82 -7.51
N VAL A 882 10.55 -40.35 -6.46
CA VAL A 882 11.48 -39.22 -6.54
C VAL A 882 12.67 -39.55 -7.44
N ALA A 883 13.22 -40.76 -7.35
CA ALA A 883 14.27 -41.22 -8.26
C ALA A 883 13.75 -41.52 -9.67
N LEU A 884 12.52 -42.06 -9.80
CA LEU A 884 11.96 -42.46 -11.09
C LEU A 884 11.45 -41.29 -11.93
N LYS A 885 10.87 -40.24 -11.34
CA LYS A 885 10.26 -39.13 -12.08
C LYS A 885 11.20 -38.45 -13.08
N PRO A 886 12.40 -37.99 -12.71
CA PRO A 886 13.27 -37.29 -13.65
C PRO A 886 13.72 -38.22 -14.80
N LEU A 887 13.89 -39.51 -14.52
CA LEU A 887 14.16 -40.51 -15.56
C LEU A 887 12.95 -40.74 -16.46
N HIS A 888 11.75 -40.81 -15.89
CA HIS A 888 10.49 -41.00 -16.62
C HIS A 888 10.16 -39.84 -17.57
N ASP A 889 10.57 -38.62 -17.20
CA ASP A 889 10.41 -37.44 -18.04
C ASP A 889 11.37 -37.45 -19.23
N ALA A 890 12.60 -37.93 -19.04
CA ALA A 890 13.60 -38.04 -20.09
C ALA A 890 13.33 -39.22 -21.04
N ALA A 891 13.02 -40.38 -20.46
CA ALA A 891 12.65 -41.60 -21.18
C ALA A 891 11.45 -42.24 -20.49
N LYS A 892 10.36 -42.49 -21.23
CA LYS A 892 9.14 -43.04 -20.63
C LYS A 892 9.38 -44.44 -20.07
N ILE A 893 9.12 -44.61 -18.77
CA ILE A 893 9.26 -45.90 -18.08
C ILE A 893 8.10 -46.82 -18.50
N LYS A 894 8.46 -48.02 -18.95
CA LYS A 894 7.53 -49.09 -19.31
C LYS A 894 7.34 -50.08 -18.16
N ARG A 895 8.42 -50.46 -17.49
CA ARG A 895 8.40 -51.46 -16.42
C ARG A 895 9.39 -51.15 -15.30
N VAL A 896 9.00 -51.45 -14.07
CA VAL A 896 9.85 -51.42 -12.88
C VAL A 896 9.77 -52.76 -12.17
N VAL A 897 10.93 -53.32 -11.82
CA VAL A 897 11.06 -54.44 -10.88
C VAL A 897 11.82 -53.91 -9.68
N VAL A 898 11.23 -54.02 -8.49
CA VAL A 898 11.85 -53.50 -7.27
C VAL A 898 11.86 -54.55 -6.17
N ALA A 899 12.99 -54.67 -5.50
CA ALA A 899 13.11 -55.37 -4.22
C ALA A 899 13.44 -54.35 -3.13
N THR A 900 12.55 -54.19 -2.16
CA THR A 900 12.74 -53.25 -1.06
C THR A 900 13.28 -53.96 0.17
N TYR A 901 14.26 -53.35 0.82
CA TYR A 901 14.84 -53.73 2.10
C TYR A 901 14.45 -52.65 3.12
N GLN A 902 13.30 -52.86 3.75
CA GLN A 902 12.71 -51.88 4.66
C GLN A 902 13.24 -52.08 6.09
N SER A 903 13.68 -51.00 6.74
CA SER A 903 14.09 -50.96 8.15
C SER A 903 12.95 -51.25 9.12
N VAL A 904 13.25 -51.63 10.36
CA VAL A 904 12.24 -51.93 11.39
C VAL A 904 11.45 -50.72 11.87
N SER A 905 11.93 -49.49 11.68
CA SER A 905 11.17 -48.26 11.97
C SER A 905 9.89 -48.12 11.15
N GLY A 906 9.80 -48.78 9.98
CA GLY A 906 8.56 -48.86 9.20
C GLY A 906 7.42 -49.60 9.91
N ALA A 907 7.72 -50.43 10.93
CA ALA A 907 6.74 -51.05 11.80
C ALA A 907 6.44 -50.23 13.07
N GLY A 908 6.98 -49.01 13.16
CA GLY A 908 6.85 -48.12 14.32
C GLY A 908 7.80 -48.47 15.46
N LYS A 909 7.57 -47.87 16.63
CA LYS A 909 8.40 -48.05 17.83
C LYS A 909 8.51 -49.52 18.23
N ASP A 910 7.41 -50.25 18.27
CA ASP A 910 7.39 -51.67 18.66
C ASP A 910 8.33 -52.53 17.79
N GLY A 911 8.46 -52.21 16.50
CA GLY A 911 9.38 -52.93 15.61
C GLY A 911 10.85 -52.66 15.93
N MET A 912 11.20 -51.43 16.27
CA MET A 912 12.54 -51.07 16.72
C MET A 912 12.86 -51.67 18.08
N ASP A 913 11.92 -51.61 19.02
CA ASP A 913 12.05 -52.19 20.36
C ASP A 913 12.23 -53.72 20.23
N GLU A 914 11.47 -54.41 19.37
CA GLU A 914 11.64 -55.84 19.15
C GLU A 914 13.03 -56.19 18.58
N LEU A 915 13.53 -55.45 17.58
CA LEU A 915 14.88 -55.67 17.07
C LEU A 915 15.94 -55.47 18.16
N PHE A 916 15.83 -54.40 18.93
CA PHE A 916 16.74 -54.10 20.03
C PHE A 916 16.74 -55.20 21.09
N GLU A 917 15.55 -55.60 21.56
CA GLU A 917 15.39 -56.62 22.60
C GLU A 917 15.86 -57.99 22.14
N GLN A 918 15.51 -58.41 20.93
CA GLN A 918 16.01 -59.66 20.34
C GLN A 918 17.54 -59.65 20.18
N THR A 919 18.12 -58.51 19.76
CA THR A 919 19.58 -58.38 19.61
C THR A 919 20.28 -58.42 20.97
N ARG A 920 19.74 -57.72 21.98
CA ARG A 920 20.26 -57.74 23.36
C ARG A 920 20.21 -59.15 23.95
N ALA A 921 19.11 -59.86 23.76
CA ALA A 921 18.95 -61.23 24.26
C ALA A 921 20.00 -62.19 23.67
N ILE A 922 20.34 -62.05 22.39
CA ILE A 922 21.35 -62.91 21.72
C ILE A 922 22.76 -62.72 22.33
N TYR A 923 23.13 -61.50 22.72
CA TYR A 923 24.47 -61.21 23.24
C TYR A 923 24.61 -61.31 24.76
N MET A 924 23.51 -61.45 25.50
CA MET A 924 23.53 -61.58 26.95
C MET A 924 23.56 -63.07 27.37
N PRO A 925 24.56 -63.54 28.16
CA PRO A 925 24.68 -64.95 28.58
C PRO A 925 23.47 -65.52 29.33
N THR A 926 22.63 -64.65 29.91
CA THR A 926 21.39 -64.97 30.63
C THR A 926 20.14 -64.45 29.91
N GLY A 927 20.26 -63.99 28.66
CA GLY A 927 19.15 -63.40 27.91
C GLY A 927 18.18 -64.47 27.42
N GLU A 928 16.95 -64.48 27.95
CA GLU A 928 15.87 -65.27 27.36
C GLU A 928 15.37 -64.61 26.07
N MET A 929 15.40 -65.35 24.96
CA MET A 929 14.90 -64.87 23.68
C MET A 929 13.37 -64.82 23.71
N SER A 930 12.81 -63.60 23.74
CA SER A 930 11.36 -63.41 23.66
C SER A 930 10.84 -63.83 22.27
N PRO A 931 9.69 -64.52 22.19
CA PRO A 931 9.09 -64.87 20.91
C PRO A 931 8.73 -63.59 20.13
N PRO A 932 8.73 -63.63 18.78
CA PRO A 932 8.33 -62.50 17.94
C PRO A 932 6.92 -62.02 18.32
N GLN A 933 6.75 -60.71 18.51
CA GLN A 933 5.46 -60.13 18.92
C GLN A 933 4.88 -59.21 17.84
N LYS A 934 5.69 -58.27 17.37
CA LYS A 934 5.38 -57.36 16.28
C LYS A 934 5.60 -57.99 14.92
N PHE A 935 6.69 -58.72 14.76
CA PHE A 935 7.00 -59.43 13.51
C PHE A 935 6.55 -60.89 13.59
N THR A 936 6.30 -61.51 12.43
CA THR A 936 5.85 -62.91 12.36
C THR A 936 6.98 -63.92 12.55
N LYS A 937 8.23 -63.45 12.51
CA LYS A 937 9.47 -64.20 12.70
C LYS A 937 10.48 -63.31 13.42
N GLN A 938 11.53 -63.91 14.00
CA GLN A 938 12.65 -63.17 14.58
C GLN A 938 13.21 -62.22 13.52
N ILE A 939 13.38 -60.95 13.87
CA ILE A 939 13.98 -59.95 12.99
C ILE A 939 15.48 -59.80 13.25
N ALA A 940 15.95 -59.96 14.50
CA ALA A 940 17.38 -59.87 14.79
C ALA A 940 18.19 -60.88 13.98
N PHE A 941 19.19 -60.37 13.24
CA PHE A 941 20.06 -61.14 12.33
C PHE A 941 19.30 -61.93 11.25
N ASN A 942 18.09 -61.50 10.86
CA ASN A 942 17.25 -62.22 9.91
C ASN A 942 16.52 -61.25 8.97
N VAL A 943 15.98 -61.76 7.86
CA VAL A 943 15.20 -61.00 6.87
C VAL A 943 13.83 -61.64 6.68
N ILE A 944 12.77 -60.83 6.62
CA ILE A 944 11.38 -61.30 6.61
C ILE A 944 10.68 -60.80 5.32
N PRO A 945 10.37 -61.68 4.35
CA PRO A 945 9.68 -61.31 3.11
C PRO A 945 8.16 -61.26 3.31
N HIS A 946 7.71 -60.70 4.43
CA HIS A 946 6.31 -60.58 4.79
C HIS A 946 6.13 -59.27 5.55
N ILE A 947 5.69 -58.24 4.84
CA ILE A 947 5.35 -56.94 5.41
C ILE A 947 3.86 -56.71 5.27
N ASP A 948 3.23 -56.29 6.38
CA ASP A 948 1.77 -56.17 6.46
C ASP A 948 1.10 -57.57 6.36
N VAL A 949 -0.06 -57.71 5.74
CA VAL A 949 -0.79 -58.98 5.57
C VAL A 949 -0.68 -59.52 4.14
N PHE A 950 -0.80 -60.84 3.97
CA PHE A 950 -0.98 -61.47 2.64
C PHE A 950 -2.36 -61.15 2.04
N LEU A 951 -2.40 -61.01 0.72
CA LEU A 951 -3.57 -60.91 -0.12
C LEU A 951 -3.86 -62.27 -0.80
N ASP A 952 -5.04 -62.40 -1.40
CA ASP A 952 -5.52 -63.67 -1.99
C ASP A 952 -4.64 -64.18 -3.16
N ASP A 953 -3.92 -63.29 -3.83
CA ASP A 953 -3.01 -63.62 -4.94
C ASP A 953 -1.59 -64.03 -4.49
N GLY A 954 -1.35 -64.05 -3.18
CA GLY A 954 -0.05 -64.38 -2.58
C GLY A 954 0.91 -63.20 -2.44
N SER A 955 0.56 -62.02 -2.95
CA SER A 955 1.29 -60.78 -2.65
C SER A 955 0.99 -60.31 -1.23
N THR A 956 1.86 -59.46 -0.69
CA THR A 956 1.61 -58.75 0.56
C THR A 956 0.95 -57.40 0.28
N LYS A 957 0.20 -56.88 1.26
CA LYS A 957 -0.42 -55.56 1.16
C LYS A 957 0.60 -54.44 0.98
N GLU A 958 1.83 -54.62 1.46
CA GLU A 958 2.92 -53.67 1.22
C GLU A 958 3.38 -53.66 -0.24
N GLU A 959 3.53 -54.83 -0.87
CA GLU A 959 3.84 -54.94 -2.30
C GLU A 959 2.73 -54.34 -3.16
N TRP A 960 1.47 -54.56 -2.76
CA TRP A 960 0.33 -53.93 -3.43
C TRP A 960 0.37 -52.39 -3.34
N LYS A 961 0.72 -51.82 -2.18
CA LYS A 961 0.85 -50.34 -2.02
C LYS A 961 1.90 -49.79 -2.97
N MET A 962 3.08 -50.42 -3.07
CA MET A 962 4.14 -50.01 -3.99
C MET A 962 3.61 -49.94 -5.44
N VAL A 963 2.84 -50.93 -5.87
CA VAL A 963 2.28 -50.97 -7.23
C VAL A 963 1.18 -49.91 -7.42
N ALA A 964 0.23 -49.84 -6.49
CA ALA A 964 -0.95 -48.99 -6.62
C ALA A 964 -0.62 -47.49 -6.51
N GLU A 965 0.23 -47.13 -5.55
CA GLU A 965 0.59 -45.75 -5.26
C GLU A 965 1.50 -45.17 -6.36
N THR A 966 2.51 -45.91 -6.85
CA THR A 966 3.34 -45.44 -7.97
C THR A 966 2.50 -45.15 -9.22
N LYS A 967 1.52 -46.00 -9.52
CA LYS A 967 0.61 -45.76 -10.65
C LYS A 967 -0.26 -44.52 -10.49
N LYS A 968 -0.69 -44.21 -9.26
CA LYS A 968 -1.48 -43.01 -8.96
C LYS A 968 -0.63 -41.73 -8.98
N ILE A 969 0.62 -41.81 -8.53
CA ILE A 969 1.52 -40.66 -8.39
C ILE A 969 2.22 -40.30 -9.71
N LEU A 970 2.75 -41.32 -10.41
CA LEU A 970 3.67 -41.12 -11.53
C LEU A 970 2.99 -41.32 -12.88
N ASP A 971 2.61 -42.55 -13.22
CA ASP A 971 1.90 -42.87 -14.46
C ASP A 971 1.17 -44.22 -14.33
N PRO A 972 -0.15 -44.29 -14.60
CA PRO A 972 -0.93 -45.53 -14.47
C PRO A 972 -0.51 -46.63 -15.45
N LYS A 973 0.22 -46.31 -16.53
CA LYS A 973 0.68 -47.27 -17.56
C LYS A 973 1.91 -48.08 -17.13
N ILE A 974 2.64 -47.65 -16.10
CA ILE A 974 3.86 -48.33 -15.66
C ILE A 974 3.50 -49.73 -15.13
N LYS A 975 4.19 -50.76 -15.65
CA LYS A 975 4.09 -52.13 -15.12
C LYS A 975 5.06 -52.29 -13.96
N ILE A 976 4.58 -52.68 -12.78
CA ILE A 976 5.41 -52.78 -11.58
C ILE A 976 5.24 -54.15 -10.95
N THR A 977 6.34 -54.73 -10.52
CA THR A 977 6.36 -55.85 -9.57
C THR A 977 7.29 -55.49 -8.42
N ALA A 978 6.83 -55.72 -7.21
CA ALA A 978 7.55 -55.39 -5.99
C ALA A 978 7.73 -56.64 -5.13
N THR A 979 8.89 -56.78 -4.51
CA THR A 979 9.12 -57.72 -3.40
C THR A 979 9.53 -56.93 -2.17
N CYS A 980 8.77 -57.04 -1.08
CA CYS A 980 8.99 -56.23 0.11
C CYS A 980 9.53 -57.04 1.28
N VAL A 981 10.76 -56.75 1.69
CA VAL A 981 11.49 -57.49 2.73
C VAL A 981 11.82 -56.58 3.91
N ARG A 982 11.45 -57.00 5.12
CA ARG A 982 11.86 -56.33 6.36
C ARG A 982 13.27 -56.81 6.74
N VAL A 983 14.17 -55.87 7.02
CA VAL A 983 15.57 -56.13 7.36
C VAL A 983 15.92 -55.58 8.75
N PRO A 984 16.96 -56.11 9.43
CA PRO A 984 17.32 -55.73 10.80
C PRO A 984 18.15 -54.44 10.83
N VAL A 985 17.62 -53.40 10.19
CA VAL A 985 18.16 -52.04 10.17
C VAL A 985 17.18 -51.15 10.94
N PHE A 986 17.66 -50.30 11.86
CA PHE A 986 16.76 -49.46 12.66
C PHE A 986 16.00 -48.43 11.83
N VAL A 987 16.71 -47.60 11.06
CA VAL A 987 16.17 -46.53 10.20
C VAL A 987 16.89 -46.54 8.86
N GLY A 988 16.19 -46.16 7.79
CA GLY A 988 16.70 -46.17 6.42
C GLY A 988 16.11 -47.32 5.60
N HIS A 989 15.34 -47.01 4.56
CA HIS A 989 14.89 -47.99 3.59
C HIS A 989 15.87 -48.02 2.42
N SER A 990 16.06 -49.18 1.82
CA SER A 990 16.80 -49.30 0.56
C SER A 990 16.08 -50.16 -0.47
N GLU A 991 16.40 -49.93 -1.73
CA GLU A 991 15.72 -50.56 -2.86
C GLU A 991 16.72 -50.89 -3.97
N ALA A 992 16.65 -52.12 -4.46
CA ALA A 992 17.25 -52.50 -5.73
C ALA A 992 16.18 -52.37 -6.81
N ILE A 993 16.43 -51.47 -7.78
CA ILE A 993 15.43 -51.08 -8.78
C ILE A 993 15.99 -51.37 -10.17
N ASN A 994 15.24 -52.14 -10.95
CA ASN A 994 15.45 -52.36 -12.37
C ASN A 994 14.33 -51.67 -13.16
N ILE A 995 14.71 -50.89 -14.16
CA ILE A 995 13.84 -50.02 -14.94
C ILE A 995 14.00 -50.38 -16.42
N GLU A 996 12.90 -50.51 -17.13
CA GLU A 996 12.84 -50.69 -18.58
C GLU A 996 12.13 -49.48 -19.19
N PHE A 997 12.75 -48.85 -20.17
CA PHE A 997 12.26 -47.65 -20.84
C PHE A 997 11.70 -47.95 -22.23
N GLU A 998 10.88 -47.05 -22.77
CA GLU A 998 10.39 -47.11 -24.15
C GLU A 998 11.49 -46.74 -25.17
N ASN A 999 12.42 -45.87 -24.78
CA ASN A 999 13.58 -45.45 -25.56
C ASN A 999 14.85 -45.61 -24.73
N GLU A 1000 15.99 -45.76 -25.41
CA GLU A 1000 17.29 -45.95 -24.77
C GLU A 1000 17.72 -44.71 -23.96
N ILE A 1001 18.23 -44.95 -22.76
CA ILE A 1001 18.87 -43.96 -21.90
C ILE A 1001 20.15 -44.59 -21.33
N SER A 1002 21.29 -43.96 -21.59
CA SER A 1002 22.57 -44.49 -21.10
C SER A 1002 22.69 -44.33 -19.59
N ALA A 1003 23.49 -45.18 -18.94
CA ALA A 1003 23.74 -45.02 -17.49
C ALA A 1003 24.35 -43.65 -17.15
N LYS A 1004 25.19 -43.11 -18.05
CA LYS A 1004 25.82 -41.81 -17.89
C LYS A 1004 24.81 -40.66 -17.96
N GLU A 1005 23.90 -40.71 -18.93
CA GLU A 1005 22.82 -39.74 -19.07
C GLU A 1005 21.87 -39.77 -17.87
N ALA A 1006 21.48 -40.96 -17.41
CA ALA A 1006 20.68 -41.12 -16.20
C ALA A 1006 21.37 -40.54 -14.96
N GLN A 1007 22.68 -40.75 -14.80
CA GLN A 1007 23.46 -40.14 -13.71
C GLN A 1007 23.43 -38.61 -13.78
N ASP A 1008 23.58 -38.03 -14.97
CA ASP A 1008 23.60 -36.57 -15.14
C ASP A 1008 22.21 -35.97 -14.85
N ILE A 1009 21.13 -36.64 -15.26
CA ILE A 1009 19.75 -36.26 -14.90
C ILE A 1009 19.52 -36.33 -13.38
N LEU A 1010 19.92 -37.44 -12.74
CA LEU A 1010 19.72 -37.65 -11.31
C LEU A 1010 20.54 -36.70 -10.43
N ARG A 1011 21.68 -36.19 -10.92
CA ARG A 1011 22.52 -35.23 -10.21
C ARG A 1011 21.84 -33.87 -10.06
N GLU A 1012 21.04 -33.47 -11.04
CA GLU A 1012 20.33 -32.19 -11.06
C GLU A 1012 18.88 -32.32 -10.52
N ALA A 1013 18.42 -33.54 -10.23
CA ALA A 1013 17.04 -33.79 -9.83
C ALA A 1013 16.76 -33.32 -8.39
N PRO A 1014 15.70 -32.51 -8.17
CA PRO A 1014 15.31 -32.06 -6.83
C PRO A 1014 15.03 -33.24 -5.89
N GLY A 1015 15.61 -33.19 -4.69
CA GLY A 1015 15.42 -34.23 -3.67
C GLY A 1015 16.23 -35.51 -3.90
N VAL A 1016 17.05 -35.59 -4.95
CA VAL A 1016 17.95 -36.71 -5.22
C VAL A 1016 19.40 -36.30 -4.93
N MET A 1017 20.18 -37.20 -4.31
CA MET A 1017 21.63 -37.06 -4.18
C MET A 1017 22.32 -38.27 -4.80
N LEU A 1018 23.01 -38.07 -5.93
CA LEU A 1018 23.75 -39.13 -6.61
C LEU A 1018 25.14 -39.32 -5.98
N ILE A 1019 25.34 -40.46 -5.33
CA ILE A 1019 26.65 -40.93 -4.83
C ILE A 1019 26.94 -42.27 -5.50
N ASP A 1020 27.63 -42.23 -6.64
CA ASP A 1020 27.90 -43.43 -7.45
C ASP A 1020 29.34 -43.43 -7.97
N LYS A 1021 30.27 -43.86 -7.10
CA LYS A 1021 31.68 -44.03 -7.43
C LYS A 1021 32.00 -45.51 -7.62
N ARG A 1022 32.84 -45.80 -8.62
CA ARG A 1022 33.30 -47.17 -8.94
C ARG A 1022 34.55 -47.54 -8.12
N GLU A 1023 34.47 -47.36 -6.80
CA GLU A 1023 35.52 -47.64 -5.83
C GLU A 1023 34.92 -48.24 -4.54
N ASP A 1024 35.74 -48.81 -3.67
CA ASP A 1024 35.29 -49.39 -2.40
C ASP A 1024 34.62 -48.31 -1.53
N GLY A 1025 33.39 -48.58 -1.06
CA GLY A 1025 32.58 -47.61 -0.30
C GLY A 1025 31.93 -46.51 -1.16
N GLY A 1026 32.03 -46.57 -2.49
CA GLY A 1026 31.50 -45.56 -3.42
C GLY A 1026 29.97 -45.51 -3.58
N TYR A 1027 29.21 -45.98 -2.61
CA TYR A 1027 27.74 -46.06 -2.64
C TYR A 1027 27.15 -45.85 -1.24
N VAL A 1028 25.89 -45.43 -1.16
CA VAL A 1028 25.22 -45.11 0.11
C VAL A 1028 24.45 -46.32 0.64
N THR A 1029 24.52 -46.53 1.95
CA THR A 1029 23.82 -47.59 2.69
C THR A 1029 22.73 -47.01 3.61
N PRO A 1030 21.77 -47.83 4.08
CA PRO A 1030 20.67 -47.37 4.93
C PRO A 1030 21.06 -46.55 6.16
N ILE A 1031 22.18 -46.86 6.82
CA ILE A 1031 22.59 -46.13 8.03
C ILE A 1031 23.11 -44.72 7.72
N GLU A 1032 23.66 -44.51 6.53
CA GLU A 1032 24.26 -43.23 6.11
C GLU A 1032 23.22 -42.20 5.70
N CYS A 1033 21.99 -42.62 5.38
CA CYS A 1033 20.90 -41.70 5.02
C CYS A 1033 20.12 -41.18 6.24
N VAL A 1034 20.34 -41.73 7.44
CA VAL A 1034 19.55 -41.39 8.63
C VAL A 1034 19.75 -39.93 9.01
N GLY A 1035 18.65 -39.18 9.14
CA GLY A 1035 18.69 -37.75 9.41
C GLY A 1035 18.81 -36.87 8.15
N GLU A 1036 19.06 -37.46 6.98
CA GLU A 1036 19.21 -36.70 5.73
C GLU A 1036 17.85 -36.50 5.02
N TYR A 1037 17.77 -35.43 4.22
CA TYR A 1037 16.54 -35.10 3.46
C TYR A 1037 16.48 -35.77 2.08
N ALA A 1038 17.64 -36.12 1.52
CA ALA A 1038 17.75 -36.60 0.15
C ALA A 1038 17.34 -38.07 0.00
N THR A 1039 16.86 -38.41 -1.19
CA THR A 1039 16.88 -39.78 -1.70
C THR A 1039 18.22 -40.02 -2.37
N PHE A 1040 19.02 -40.92 -1.82
CA PHE A 1040 20.34 -41.24 -2.35
C PHE A 1040 20.23 -42.28 -3.44
N VAL A 1041 20.89 -42.03 -4.56
CA VAL A 1041 21.00 -42.99 -5.66
C VAL A 1041 22.46 -43.37 -5.87
N SER A 1042 22.70 -44.67 -6.01
CA SER A 1042 24.02 -45.27 -6.24
C SER A 1042 23.93 -46.41 -7.26
N ARG A 1043 25.07 -46.90 -7.72
CA ARG A 1043 25.19 -48.10 -8.56
C ARG A 1043 24.34 -48.07 -9.85
N VAL A 1044 24.22 -46.89 -10.46
CA VAL A 1044 23.49 -46.67 -11.72
C VAL A 1044 24.26 -47.34 -12.85
N ARG A 1045 23.63 -48.30 -13.54
CA ARG A 1045 24.28 -49.07 -14.62
C ARG A 1045 23.24 -49.57 -15.62
N GLU A 1046 23.65 -49.81 -16.84
CA GLU A 1046 22.81 -50.47 -17.85
C GLU A 1046 22.49 -51.91 -17.43
N ASP A 1047 21.25 -52.33 -17.70
CA ASP A 1047 20.78 -53.70 -17.52
C ASP A 1047 20.72 -54.38 -18.89
N PRO A 1048 21.70 -55.27 -19.21
CA PRO A 1048 21.79 -55.88 -20.53
C PRO A 1048 20.72 -56.96 -20.78
N THR A 1049 19.85 -57.24 -19.81
CA THR A 1049 18.85 -58.32 -19.93
C THR A 1049 17.55 -57.89 -20.60
N VAL A 1050 17.33 -56.59 -20.78
CA VAL A 1050 16.17 -56.01 -21.46
C VAL A 1050 16.58 -54.83 -22.34
N ASP A 1051 15.80 -54.58 -23.40
CA ASP A 1051 16.03 -53.43 -24.27
C ASP A 1051 15.82 -52.13 -23.49
N SER A 1052 16.78 -51.21 -23.57
CA SER A 1052 16.76 -49.92 -22.84
C SER A 1052 16.60 -50.09 -21.32
N GLY A 1053 17.37 -51.00 -20.73
CA GLY A 1053 17.31 -51.33 -19.30
C GLY A 1053 18.32 -50.56 -18.44
N LEU A 1054 17.91 -50.18 -17.22
CA LEU A 1054 18.77 -49.55 -16.22
C LEU A 1054 18.55 -50.16 -14.83
N SER A 1055 19.63 -50.33 -14.08
CA SER A 1055 19.61 -50.79 -12.69
C SER A 1055 20.20 -49.71 -11.78
N LEU A 1056 19.56 -49.46 -10.63
CA LEU A 1056 20.06 -48.55 -9.62
C LEU A 1056 19.77 -49.03 -8.19
N TRP A 1057 20.53 -48.48 -7.24
CA TRP A 1057 20.35 -48.64 -5.81
C TRP A 1057 19.82 -47.33 -5.24
N CYS A 1058 18.72 -47.39 -4.50
CA CYS A 1058 18.04 -46.23 -3.94
C CYS A 1058 17.95 -46.37 -2.42
N VAL A 1059 18.28 -45.32 -1.66
CA VAL A 1059 18.25 -45.32 -0.19
C VAL A 1059 17.73 -43.99 0.33
N SER A 1060 16.85 -44.02 1.33
CA SER A 1060 16.41 -42.80 2.00
C SER A 1060 15.94 -43.06 3.44
N ASP A 1061 15.96 -42.01 4.25
CA ASP A 1061 15.38 -42.03 5.59
C ASP A 1061 13.85 -42.14 5.47
N ASN A 1062 13.33 -43.29 5.91
CA ASN A 1062 11.93 -43.62 5.79
C ASN A 1062 11.03 -42.85 6.78
N LEU A 1063 11.59 -42.29 7.86
CA LEU A 1063 10.86 -41.44 8.80
C LEU A 1063 10.84 -39.99 8.34
N ARG A 1064 11.94 -39.52 7.72
CA ARG A 1064 12.02 -38.19 7.10
C ARG A 1064 11.40 -38.21 5.70
N LYS A 1065 12.17 -38.45 4.63
CA LYS A 1065 11.69 -38.34 3.24
C LYS A 1065 10.49 -39.25 2.96
N GLY A 1066 10.47 -40.45 3.55
CA GLY A 1066 9.36 -41.39 3.40
C GLY A 1066 8.07 -41.02 4.16
N ALA A 1067 8.11 -40.05 5.07
CA ALA A 1067 6.93 -39.67 5.86
C ALA A 1067 6.94 -38.19 6.26
N ALA A 1068 7.66 -37.81 7.31
CA ALA A 1068 7.55 -36.51 7.96
C ALA A 1068 7.97 -35.34 7.05
N LEU A 1069 9.09 -35.47 6.33
CA LEU A 1069 9.57 -34.43 5.43
C LEU A 1069 8.60 -34.22 4.28
N ASN A 1070 8.13 -35.30 3.65
CA ASN A 1070 7.17 -35.18 2.54
C ASN A 1070 5.87 -34.52 3.00
N ALA A 1071 5.38 -34.83 4.20
CA ALA A 1071 4.20 -34.18 4.77
C ALA A 1071 4.42 -32.67 5.01
N VAL A 1072 5.57 -32.27 5.53
CA VAL A 1072 5.93 -30.85 5.69
C VAL A 1072 6.07 -30.16 4.34
N GLN A 1073 6.70 -30.80 3.36
CA GLN A 1073 6.81 -30.26 1.99
C GLN A 1073 5.44 -30.14 1.29
N ILE A 1074 4.48 -31.05 1.56
CA ILE A 1074 3.09 -30.89 1.13
C ILE A 1074 2.47 -29.65 1.79
N ALA A 1075 2.71 -29.46 3.09
CA ALA A 1075 2.24 -28.27 3.82
C ALA A 1075 2.82 -26.97 3.26
N GLU A 1076 4.12 -26.95 2.93
CA GLU A 1076 4.78 -25.82 2.26
C GLU A 1076 4.16 -25.55 0.88
N LEU A 1077 3.94 -26.60 0.10
CA LEU A 1077 3.33 -26.51 -1.22
C LEU A 1077 1.88 -25.98 -1.14
N LEU A 1078 1.10 -26.50 -0.18
CA LEU A 1078 -0.27 -26.08 0.09
C LEU A 1078 -0.32 -24.60 0.50
N GLY A 1079 0.59 -24.22 1.41
CA GLY A 1079 0.73 -22.85 1.86
C GLY A 1079 1.01 -21.89 0.72
N ARG A 1080 2.04 -22.20 -0.09
CA ARG A 1080 2.44 -21.38 -1.23
C ARG A 1080 1.37 -21.29 -2.34
N ARG A 1081 0.68 -22.38 -2.67
CA ARG A 1081 -0.28 -22.41 -3.79
C ARG A 1081 -1.69 -21.95 -3.40
N HIS A 1082 -2.19 -22.37 -2.24
CA HIS A 1082 -3.62 -22.25 -1.92
C HIS A 1082 -3.92 -21.39 -0.70
N LEU A 1083 -3.23 -21.61 0.43
CA LEU A 1083 -3.60 -20.93 1.68
C LEU A 1083 -3.01 -19.52 1.80
N LYS A 1084 -1.81 -19.30 1.24
CA LYS A 1084 -1.15 -17.99 1.12
C LYS A 1084 -1.11 -17.18 2.42
N LYS A 1085 -0.91 -17.86 3.55
CA LYS A 1085 -0.46 -17.28 4.82
C LYS A 1085 1.04 -17.58 5.00
N GLY A 1086 1.73 -16.99 5.97
CA GLY A 1086 3.18 -17.19 6.11
C GLY A 1086 3.95 -16.98 4.81
#